data_AF-A0A484CU38-F1
#
_entry.id   AF-A0A484CU38-F1
#
_cell.length_a   1.000
_cell.length_b   1.000
_cell.length_c   1.000
_cell.angle_alpha   90.00
_cell.angle_beta   90.00
_cell.angle_gamma   90.00
#
_symmetry.space_group_name_H-M   'P 1'
#
loop_
_entity.id
_entity.type
_entity.pdbx_description
1 polymer ?
#
loop_
_entity_poly.entity_id
_entity_poly.type
_entity_poly.pdbx_seq_one_letter_code
_entity_poly.pdbx_strand_id
1 'polypeptide(L)'
;MPGERLAVRGTSEVGRFPGAAPPTKVELTIHNEEEQKQEEGGCRRWFRKMCPCCCKRQNSTSNDVTDKVEYVKPPEPAKPKPENGEAKEIEGIKLSVCSVDLLSSKMGQNRQEHHTDLYHGDELVIRRGQTFQIELELNRPFNADSDKLHLDLRTGPLPMVSKGTHVIVPLVDHLEDERWEAKIVEKNVNKIKLSVNSPASAVIGLYGVTVTTSSSKDEAATTHNSSKNIVMLFNPWCEEDVVFLDDEEERKEYVLNDIGRIYYGTEKQIGARTWNFGQFHEGILEACLFILEKSDMPPSGRGDPVNVVRVISAMINAQDDFGVLVGNWSGDYSDGVSPSAWSSSVEILRKYLSSNGTPVSYGQCWVFSGITTTVLRCLGIPARSVTNFQSAHDTDVSLTTDVYFDENMKLIDYLNSDSVWNFHVWNDCWMARPDLPPGHGGWQAVDSTPQETSQGTFRCGPASVNAIRSGQVYLKHDTPFVFAEVNSDKIYWQRKLDGTFRQIQSEKKAVGHCISTKAVGSDERADITHLYKHQEGSEEERIAVETASRYGSKPDVYSSAVAEDVSVEVKMEGEGPRMGADAQLSILVKNLSSQPRRTTLHSQVAVMYYTGVLKGTIKKEQMHVELLPNEEKTIEWVLPYQQYQNQLVDQAALMLTLSGRVSETQQVLANQTSFRLRTPDLNITPLGDAFVGKEMAAKITFTNPLPRMLKGVVFRVEGLGLQKGHEVIVGDVGGHSTVTLTEHFIPTQPGPRKLVASLDCKQLTQVHGVADIVVLEQ
;
A
#
# COMPACT_ATOMS: atom_id res chain seq x y z
N MET A 1 -44.66 9.25 9.97
CA MET A 1 -45.42 8.18 10.67
C MET A 1 -44.44 7.10 11.08
N PRO A 2 -44.07 6.98 12.36
CA PRO A 2 -43.12 5.98 12.83
C PRO A 2 -43.86 4.78 13.44
N GLY A 3 -43.44 3.57 13.06
CA GLY A 3 -43.87 2.32 13.68
C GLY A 3 -42.72 1.68 14.43
N GLU A 4 -42.79 1.72 15.76
CA GLU A 4 -41.94 1.00 16.70
C GLU A 4 -42.09 -0.52 16.55
N ARG A 5 -40.97 -1.27 16.66
CA ARG A 5 -40.90 -2.64 17.23
C ARG A 5 -39.48 -2.86 17.79
N LEU A 6 -39.34 -2.85 19.12
CA LEU A 6 -39.36 -3.99 20.04
C LEU A 6 -38.05 -4.80 20.06
N ALA A 7 -37.30 -4.55 21.13
CA ALA A 7 -36.14 -5.32 21.56
C ALA A 7 -36.56 -6.72 22.05
N VAL A 8 -35.83 -7.74 21.62
CA VAL A 8 -35.90 -9.10 22.17
C VAL A 8 -34.51 -9.45 22.72
N ARG A 9 -34.43 -9.62 24.04
CA ARG A 9 -33.34 -10.31 24.72
C ARG A 9 -33.53 -11.82 24.53
N GLY A 10 -32.48 -12.50 24.10
CA GLY A 10 -32.37 -13.96 24.12
C GLY A 10 -30.95 -14.35 24.54
N THR A 11 -30.84 -14.88 25.75
CA THR A 11 -29.64 -15.43 26.37
C THR A 11 -29.31 -16.82 25.82
N SER A 12 -28.10 -17.02 25.31
CA SER A 12 -27.41 -18.32 25.35
C SER A 12 -25.91 -18.14 25.12
N GLU A 13 -25.16 -17.88 26.18
CA GLU A 13 -23.74 -18.20 26.24
C GLU A 13 -23.60 -19.63 26.76
N VAL A 14 -23.01 -20.54 25.99
CA VAL A 14 -22.10 -21.57 26.52
C VAL A 14 -21.08 -21.94 25.44
N GLY A 15 -19.80 -21.67 25.74
CA GLY A 15 -18.70 -22.52 25.31
C GLY A 15 -17.82 -22.01 24.16
N ARG A 16 -16.93 -21.04 24.43
CA ARG A 16 -15.61 -20.96 23.77
C ARG A 16 -14.52 -20.49 24.74
N PHE A 17 -13.41 -21.21 24.72
CA PHE A 17 -12.18 -20.98 25.47
C PHE A 17 -11.63 -19.56 25.25
N PRO A 18 -11.04 -18.89 26.28
CA PRO A 18 -10.39 -17.61 26.07
C PRO A 18 -8.96 -17.84 25.57
N GLY A 19 -8.76 -17.69 24.27
CA GLY A 19 -7.49 -17.23 23.71
C GLY A 19 -7.44 -15.70 23.75
N ALA A 20 -7.60 -15.09 24.93
CA ALA A 20 -7.47 -13.65 25.08
C ALA A 20 -6.00 -13.35 25.35
N ALA A 21 -5.33 -12.71 24.38
CA ALA A 21 -4.06 -12.05 24.65
C ALA A 21 -4.26 -11.07 25.84
N PRO A 22 -3.28 -10.94 26.75
CA PRO A 22 -3.38 -9.97 27.84
C PRO A 22 -3.61 -8.56 27.29
N PRO A 23 -4.33 -7.69 28.01
CA PRO A 23 -4.59 -6.33 27.57
C PRO A 23 -3.28 -5.57 27.40
N THR A 24 -3.16 -4.84 26.28
CA THR A 24 -2.04 -3.94 26.01
C THR A 24 -1.83 -3.00 27.20
N LYS A 25 -0.61 -2.93 27.71
CA LYS A 25 -0.23 -2.04 28.82
C LYS A 25 0.61 -0.89 28.26
N VAL A 26 0.14 0.33 28.50
CA VAL A 26 0.82 1.57 28.08
C VAL A 26 1.05 2.46 29.29
N GLU A 27 2.28 2.92 29.49
CA GLU A 27 2.63 3.91 30.51
C GLU A 27 2.86 5.28 29.88
N LEU A 28 2.14 6.31 30.33
CA LEU A 28 2.20 7.67 29.77
C LEU A 28 2.75 8.66 30.80
N THR A 29 3.69 9.50 30.36
CA THR A 29 4.25 10.61 31.14
C THR A 29 4.39 11.86 30.27
N ILE A 30 4.10 13.03 30.84
CA ILE A 30 4.27 14.34 30.18
C ILE A 30 5.17 15.21 31.05
N HIS A 31 6.27 15.72 30.48
CA HIS A 31 7.20 16.64 31.12
C HIS A 31 7.04 18.04 30.54
N ASN A 32 6.76 19.04 31.38
CA ASN A 32 6.69 20.45 30.99
C ASN A 32 8.05 21.13 31.23
N GLU A 33 8.50 21.96 30.29
CA GLU A 33 9.57 22.92 30.55
C GLU A 33 9.00 24.10 31.35
N GLU A 34 9.03 24.01 32.68
CA GLU A 34 8.90 25.17 33.57
C GLU A 34 10.23 25.41 34.29
N GLU A 35 10.66 26.68 34.35
CA GLU A 35 11.81 27.15 35.13
C GLU A 35 11.76 26.57 36.56
N GLN A 36 12.78 25.79 36.92
CA GLN A 36 12.91 25.22 38.25
C GLN A 36 12.99 26.32 39.32
N LYS A 37 11.89 26.57 40.03
CA LYS A 37 11.94 27.04 41.41
C LYS A 37 11.86 25.85 42.35
N GLN A 38 12.99 25.59 43.01
CA GLN A 38 13.12 24.63 44.10
C GLN A 38 12.22 25.03 45.29
N GLU A 39 11.43 24.08 45.78
CA GLU A 39 11.14 23.96 47.22
C GLU A 39 11.20 22.47 47.62
N GLU A 40 12.23 22.11 48.37
CA GLU A 40 12.23 21.00 49.33
C GLU A 40 11.30 21.36 50.51
N GLY A 41 10.65 20.48 51.27
CA GLY A 41 10.64 19.04 51.39
C GLY A 41 9.78 18.66 52.61
N GLY A 42 9.57 17.37 52.86
CA GLY A 42 8.90 16.91 54.08
C GLY A 42 8.73 15.40 54.16
N CYS A 43 9.47 14.76 55.06
CA CYS A 43 9.69 13.31 55.15
C CYS A 43 9.02 12.70 56.40
N ARG A 44 8.63 11.40 56.32
CA ARG A 44 8.71 10.29 57.34
C ARG A 44 7.45 9.40 57.36
N ARG A 45 7.56 8.08 57.00
CA ARG A 45 7.72 6.84 57.84
C ARG A 45 6.52 6.57 58.77
N TRP A 46 5.96 5.36 59.02
CA TRP A 46 6.32 3.92 58.97
C TRP A 46 4.96 3.13 59.10
N PHE A 47 4.76 1.84 58.76
CA PHE A 47 5.24 0.61 59.44
C PHE A 47 4.82 -0.68 58.66
N ARG A 48 5.68 -1.71 58.70
CA ARG A 48 5.38 -3.14 58.44
C ARG A 48 5.39 -3.92 59.77
N LYS A 49 4.61 -5.01 59.88
CA LYS A 49 4.85 -6.24 60.69
C LYS A 49 3.82 -7.30 60.24
N MET A 50 4.19 -8.46 59.67
CA MET A 50 4.74 -9.71 60.24
C MET A 50 3.75 -10.55 61.08
N CYS A 51 3.49 -11.80 60.66
CA CYS A 51 3.54 -12.99 61.52
C CYS A 51 3.70 -14.30 60.69
N PRO A 52 4.33 -15.38 61.23
CA PRO A 52 4.96 -16.47 60.45
C PRO A 52 4.44 -17.90 60.80
N CYS A 53 5.17 -18.91 60.29
CA CYS A 53 5.33 -20.33 60.73
C CYS A 53 4.34 -21.39 60.17
N CYS A 54 4.69 -22.63 59.79
CA CYS A 54 5.91 -23.44 59.91
C CYS A 54 5.91 -24.71 58.98
N CYS A 55 7.09 -25.08 58.44
CA CYS A 55 7.72 -26.43 58.23
C CYS A 55 7.00 -27.63 57.54
N LYS A 56 7.52 -28.21 56.42
CA LYS A 56 8.51 -29.33 56.25
C LYS A 56 8.00 -30.70 56.78
N ARG A 57 8.09 -31.91 56.17
CA ARG A 57 9.07 -32.66 55.32
C ARG A 57 8.33 -33.91 54.77
N GLN A 58 8.51 -34.35 53.52
CA GLN A 58 9.44 -35.39 52.99
C GLN A 58 9.39 -36.83 53.58
N ASN A 59 9.11 -37.76 52.63
CA ASN A 59 9.78 -39.03 52.30
C ASN A 59 9.51 -40.37 53.02
N SER A 60 9.26 -41.34 52.13
CA SER A 60 9.88 -42.68 51.97
C SER A 60 9.49 -43.86 52.86
N THR A 61 9.23 -45.00 52.19
CA THR A 61 9.82 -46.36 52.25
C THR A 61 8.71 -47.43 52.16
N SER A 62 8.62 -48.23 51.09
CA SER A 62 9.39 -49.43 50.69
C SER A 62 9.01 -50.71 51.45
N ASN A 63 8.81 -51.79 50.67
CA ASN A 63 8.95 -53.26 50.90
C ASN A 63 8.16 -53.88 49.74
N ASP A 64 8.69 -54.42 48.65
CA ASP A 64 9.77 -55.37 48.35
C ASP A 64 9.50 -56.84 48.74
N VAL A 65 9.96 -57.72 47.82
CA VAL A 65 10.27 -59.17 47.88
C VAL A 65 9.45 -60.13 46.97
N THR A 66 10.05 -60.36 45.78
CA THR A 66 10.43 -61.62 45.04
C THR A 66 9.41 -62.76 44.77
N ASP A 67 9.48 -63.64 43.75
CA ASP A 67 10.60 -64.25 42.97
C ASP A 67 10.19 -64.83 41.57
N LYS A 68 11.21 -64.87 40.67
CA LYS A 68 11.58 -65.71 39.48
C LYS A 68 10.56 -66.65 38.77
N VAL A 69 10.31 -66.54 37.44
CA VAL A 69 11.03 -66.99 36.18
C VAL A 69 11.01 -68.51 35.90
N GLU A 70 10.34 -68.93 34.80
CA GLU A 70 10.94 -69.77 33.74
C GLU A 70 10.09 -69.86 32.44
N TYR A 71 10.80 -70.06 31.33
CA TYR A 71 10.40 -70.04 29.91
C TYR A 71 9.98 -71.43 29.39
N VAL A 72 8.95 -71.52 28.52
CA VAL A 72 8.84 -72.58 27.47
C VAL A 72 8.16 -72.03 26.20
N LYS A 73 8.67 -72.49 25.04
CA LYS A 73 8.41 -72.13 23.63
C LYS A 73 7.01 -72.50 23.09
N PRO A 74 6.61 -71.92 21.93
CA PRO A 74 5.26 -71.97 21.36
C PRO A 74 5.02 -73.18 20.42
N PRO A 75 3.76 -73.56 20.14
CA PRO A 75 3.42 -74.40 18.99
C PRO A 75 3.02 -73.59 17.76
N GLU A 76 3.35 -74.17 16.60
CA GLU A 76 3.15 -73.67 15.24
C GLU A 76 1.69 -73.44 14.80
N PRO A 77 1.48 -72.57 13.80
CA PRO A 77 0.15 -72.21 13.31
C PRO A 77 -0.42 -73.24 12.33
N ALA A 78 -1.72 -73.53 12.49
CA ALA A 78 -2.52 -74.26 11.51
C ALA A 78 -2.84 -73.37 10.31
N LYS A 79 -2.56 -73.88 9.11
CA LYS A 79 -2.87 -73.27 7.80
C LYS A 79 -4.38 -73.07 7.62
N PRO A 80 -4.86 -71.86 7.27
CA PRO A 80 -6.12 -71.70 6.56
C PRO A 80 -5.92 -71.96 5.07
N LYS A 81 -6.93 -72.56 4.45
CA LYS A 81 -7.05 -72.79 3.01
C LYS A 81 -7.15 -71.44 2.27
N PRO A 82 -6.74 -71.36 0.99
CA PRO A 82 -6.96 -70.16 0.19
C PRO A 82 -8.44 -70.06 -0.16
N GLU A 83 -9.18 -69.22 0.55
CA GLU A 83 -10.46 -68.71 0.06
C GLU A 83 -10.17 -67.64 -0.99
N ASN A 84 -10.24 -68.02 -2.26
CA ASN A 84 -10.37 -67.10 -3.40
C ASN A 84 -11.76 -66.41 -3.42
N GLY A 85 -12.26 -66.00 -2.25
CA GLY A 85 -13.62 -65.46 -2.04
C GLY A 85 -13.66 -63.96 -1.76
N GLU A 86 -12.69 -63.40 -1.02
CA GLU A 86 -12.71 -61.98 -0.63
C GLU A 86 -12.46 -61.02 -1.80
N ALA A 87 -11.73 -61.47 -2.84
CA ALA A 87 -11.51 -60.66 -4.04
C ALA A 87 -12.81 -60.44 -4.85
N LYS A 88 -13.84 -61.30 -4.69
CA LYS A 88 -15.09 -61.21 -5.45
C LYS A 88 -16.18 -60.38 -4.78
N GLU A 89 -16.11 -60.13 -3.47
CA GLU A 89 -17.08 -59.24 -2.78
C GLU A 89 -16.75 -57.75 -2.96
N ILE A 90 -15.47 -57.39 -3.19
CA ILE A 90 -15.05 -56.00 -3.44
C ILE A 90 -15.40 -55.55 -4.88
N GLU A 91 -15.52 -56.48 -5.83
CA GLU A 91 -15.81 -56.22 -7.26
C GLU A 91 -17.22 -55.67 -7.56
N GLY A 92 -18.07 -55.53 -6.53
CA GLY A 92 -19.42 -54.96 -6.60
C GLY A 92 -19.65 -53.67 -5.80
N ILE A 93 -18.64 -53.18 -5.07
CA ILE A 93 -18.78 -51.98 -4.24
C ILE A 93 -18.51 -50.74 -5.10
N LYS A 94 -19.50 -49.85 -5.20
CA LYS A 94 -19.37 -48.54 -5.85
C LYS A 94 -18.24 -47.73 -5.23
N LEU A 95 -17.37 -47.16 -6.07
CA LEU A 95 -16.28 -46.29 -5.58
C LEU A 95 -16.89 -45.02 -4.97
N SER A 96 -16.44 -44.68 -3.76
CA SER A 96 -16.77 -43.41 -3.13
C SER A 96 -15.56 -42.84 -2.39
N VAL A 97 -15.55 -41.51 -2.28
CA VAL A 97 -14.55 -40.77 -1.52
C VAL A 97 -15.02 -40.65 -0.08
N CYS A 98 -14.18 -41.09 0.85
CA CYS A 98 -14.38 -41.00 2.29
C CYS A 98 -13.92 -39.66 2.83
N SER A 99 -12.75 -39.17 2.39
CA SER A 99 -12.21 -37.88 2.80
C SER A 99 -11.32 -37.25 1.71
N VAL A 100 -11.21 -35.93 1.75
CA VAL A 100 -10.33 -35.11 0.90
C VAL A 100 -9.43 -34.28 1.81
N ASP A 101 -8.12 -34.42 1.66
CA ASP A 101 -7.12 -33.56 2.30
C ASP A 101 -6.40 -32.73 1.23
N LEU A 102 -6.58 -31.41 1.28
CA LEU A 102 -5.92 -30.47 0.39
C LEU A 102 -4.45 -30.20 0.76
N LEU A 103 -3.94 -30.84 1.83
CA LEU A 103 -2.58 -30.66 2.32
C LEU A 103 -2.25 -29.18 2.60
N SER A 104 -3.22 -28.47 3.19
CA SER A 104 -3.24 -27.00 3.30
C SER A 104 -2.43 -26.41 4.47
N SER A 105 -1.62 -27.22 5.13
CA SER A 105 -0.76 -26.76 6.23
C SER A 105 0.22 -25.68 5.75
N LYS A 106 0.44 -24.64 6.55
CA LYS A 106 1.43 -23.58 6.27
C LYS A 106 2.85 -24.12 6.13
N MET A 107 3.18 -25.15 6.92
CA MET A 107 4.46 -25.86 6.85
C MET A 107 4.42 -27.03 5.86
N GLY A 108 3.30 -27.20 5.15
CA GLY A 108 3.13 -28.25 4.15
C GLY A 108 3.72 -27.85 2.80
N GLN A 109 4.04 -28.87 2.01
CA GLN A 109 4.70 -28.73 0.71
C GLN A 109 3.99 -27.72 -0.20
N ASN A 110 2.66 -27.83 -0.35
CA ASN A 110 1.90 -26.95 -1.25
C ASN A 110 2.10 -25.47 -0.91
N ARG A 111 1.98 -25.06 0.36
CA ARG A 111 2.05 -23.63 0.71
C ARG A 111 3.47 -23.09 0.68
N GLN A 112 4.46 -23.93 0.98
CA GLN A 112 5.88 -23.55 0.88
C GLN A 112 6.31 -23.39 -0.58
N GLU A 113 6.01 -24.36 -1.45
CA GLU A 113 6.41 -24.32 -2.86
C GLU A 113 5.69 -23.23 -3.65
N HIS A 114 4.46 -22.88 -3.25
CA HIS A 114 3.71 -21.78 -3.88
C HIS A 114 3.97 -20.40 -3.24
N HIS A 115 4.83 -20.30 -2.22
CA HIS A 115 5.11 -19.03 -1.53
C HIS A 115 3.83 -18.38 -0.96
N THR A 116 3.03 -19.18 -0.25
CA THR A 116 1.74 -18.77 0.35
C THR A 116 1.61 -19.21 1.82
N ASP A 117 2.70 -19.65 2.44
CA ASP A 117 2.80 -20.08 3.84
C ASP A 117 2.55 -18.93 4.84
N LEU A 118 2.83 -17.69 4.43
CA LEU A 118 2.62 -16.49 5.25
C LEU A 118 1.13 -16.18 5.48
N TYR A 119 0.24 -16.44 4.51
CA TYR A 119 -1.19 -16.13 4.65
C TYR A 119 -1.82 -16.86 5.83
N HIS A 120 -2.71 -16.19 6.56
CA HIS A 120 -3.51 -16.81 7.62
C HIS A 120 -4.68 -17.64 7.06
N GLY A 121 -5.23 -18.53 7.88
CA GLY A 121 -6.36 -19.40 7.52
C GLY A 121 -5.99 -20.84 7.19
N ASP A 122 -7.01 -21.70 7.22
CA ASP A 122 -6.91 -23.15 7.02
C ASP A 122 -7.13 -23.61 5.58
N GLU A 123 -7.58 -22.70 4.70
CA GLU A 123 -7.81 -22.94 3.27
C GLU A 123 -6.48 -23.20 2.54
N LEU A 124 -6.54 -23.95 1.42
CA LEU A 124 -5.37 -24.12 0.57
C LEU A 124 -5.19 -22.88 -0.31
N VAL A 125 -4.18 -22.07 -0.02
CA VAL A 125 -3.81 -20.91 -0.86
C VAL A 125 -2.68 -21.33 -1.80
N ILE A 126 -2.88 -21.20 -3.10
CA ILE A 126 -1.91 -21.57 -4.14
C ILE A 126 -1.89 -20.53 -5.26
N ARG A 127 -0.91 -20.66 -6.16
CA ARG A 127 -0.72 -19.80 -7.32
C ARG A 127 -0.93 -20.61 -8.61
N ARG A 128 -1.59 -20.01 -9.60
CA ARG A 128 -1.89 -20.64 -10.90
C ARG A 128 -0.63 -21.01 -11.70
N GLY A 129 -0.74 -21.90 -12.68
CA GLY A 129 0.40 -22.32 -13.51
C GLY A 129 1.41 -23.23 -12.79
N GLN A 130 1.18 -23.57 -11.52
CA GLN A 130 2.06 -24.44 -10.73
C GLN A 130 1.26 -25.63 -10.17
N THR A 131 1.89 -26.80 -10.16
CA THR A 131 1.27 -28.05 -9.70
C THR A 131 1.18 -28.10 -8.18
N PHE A 132 0.10 -28.68 -7.66
CA PHE A 132 -0.14 -28.86 -6.22
C PHE A 132 -0.69 -30.26 -5.92
N GLN A 133 -0.63 -30.68 -4.66
CA GLN A 133 -0.99 -32.03 -4.25
C GLN A 133 -2.33 -32.10 -3.49
N ILE A 134 -3.12 -33.14 -3.72
CA ILE A 134 -4.34 -33.48 -2.95
C ILE A 134 -4.28 -34.96 -2.55
N GLU A 135 -4.62 -35.30 -1.31
CA GLU A 135 -4.79 -36.69 -0.89
C GLU A 135 -6.28 -37.04 -0.78
N LEU A 136 -6.65 -38.20 -1.33
CA LEU A 136 -8.00 -38.76 -1.27
C LEU A 136 -7.98 -40.09 -0.53
N GLU A 137 -8.90 -40.27 0.40
CA GLU A 137 -9.20 -41.57 0.99
C GLU A 137 -10.46 -42.12 0.37
N LEU A 138 -10.39 -43.34 -0.16
CA LEU A 138 -11.47 -44.02 -0.87
C LEU A 138 -12.03 -45.15 0.01
N ASN A 139 -13.26 -45.59 -0.25
CA ASN A 139 -13.84 -46.73 0.46
C ASN A 139 -13.21 -48.09 0.07
N ARG A 140 -12.53 -48.15 -1.08
CA ARG A 140 -11.78 -49.31 -1.59
C ARG A 140 -10.62 -48.86 -2.49
N PRO A 141 -9.69 -49.74 -2.89
CA PRO A 141 -8.62 -49.38 -3.79
C PRO A 141 -9.13 -48.92 -5.16
N PHE A 142 -8.50 -47.87 -5.71
CA PHE A 142 -8.80 -47.36 -7.05
C PHE A 142 -8.38 -48.36 -8.14
N ASN A 143 -9.25 -48.65 -9.11
CA ASN A 143 -8.92 -49.48 -10.27
C ASN A 143 -9.05 -48.66 -11.56
N ALA A 144 -7.92 -48.38 -12.23
CA ALA A 144 -7.88 -47.56 -13.43
C ALA A 144 -8.64 -48.16 -14.63
N ASP A 145 -8.84 -49.50 -14.66
CA ASP A 145 -9.53 -50.16 -15.77
C ASP A 145 -11.06 -50.02 -15.67
N SER A 146 -11.60 -49.85 -14.45
CA SER A 146 -13.05 -49.86 -14.20
C SER A 146 -13.59 -48.57 -13.59
N ASP A 147 -12.74 -47.77 -12.95
CA ASP A 147 -13.12 -46.58 -12.22
C ASP A 147 -12.69 -45.32 -12.96
N LYS A 148 -13.55 -44.30 -12.90
CA LYS A 148 -13.28 -42.95 -13.37
C LYS A 148 -13.36 -41.99 -12.20
N LEU A 149 -12.44 -41.03 -12.20
CA LEU A 149 -12.35 -39.98 -11.19
C LEU A 149 -12.00 -38.67 -11.87
N HIS A 150 -12.64 -37.59 -11.47
CA HIS A 150 -12.25 -36.23 -11.83
C HIS A 150 -12.55 -35.27 -10.67
N LEU A 151 -11.89 -34.11 -10.69
CA LEU A 151 -12.20 -33.00 -9.78
C LEU A 151 -13.09 -31.99 -10.50
N ASP A 152 -14.05 -31.44 -9.79
CA ASP A 152 -14.87 -30.30 -10.19
C ASP A 152 -14.45 -29.10 -9.32
N LEU A 153 -13.82 -28.10 -9.94
CA LEU A 153 -13.47 -26.85 -9.28
C LEU A 153 -14.44 -25.75 -9.73
N ARG A 154 -15.08 -25.07 -8.78
CA ARG A 154 -16.10 -24.06 -9.08
C ARG A 154 -15.83 -22.75 -8.36
N THR A 155 -15.82 -21.65 -9.10
CA THR A 155 -15.66 -20.29 -8.56
C THR A 155 -16.77 -19.35 -9.02
N GLY A 156 -17.12 -18.41 -8.16
CA GLY A 156 -18.19 -17.44 -8.39
C GLY A 156 -19.61 -17.99 -8.20
N PRO A 157 -20.63 -17.11 -8.26
CA PRO A 157 -22.02 -17.48 -7.95
C PRO A 157 -22.70 -18.32 -9.04
N LEU A 158 -22.24 -18.20 -10.30
CA LEU A 158 -22.77 -18.94 -11.45
C LEU A 158 -21.61 -19.58 -12.25
N PRO A 159 -21.03 -20.69 -11.76
CA PRO A 159 -19.92 -21.39 -12.42
C PRO A 159 -20.33 -21.94 -13.80
N MET A 160 -19.49 -21.72 -14.82
CA MET A 160 -19.72 -22.17 -16.19
C MET A 160 -18.41 -22.63 -16.85
N VAL A 161 -18.47 -23.78 -17.52
CA VAL A 161 -17.31 -24.36 -18.23
C VAL A 161 -16.81 -23.43 -19.34
N SER A 162 -17.72 -22.86 -20.14
CA SER A 162 -17.38 -21.94 -21.24
C SER A 162 -16.76 -20.61 -20.78
N LYS A 163 -16.74 -20.35 -19.47
CA LYS A 163 -16.20 -19.13 -18.86
C LYS A 163 -15.00 -19.41 -17.97
N GLY A 164 -14.53 -20.66 -17.88
CA GLY A 164 -13.42 -21.05 -17.02
C GLY A 164 -13.71 -20.99 -15.52
N THR A 165 -14.97 -20.79 -15.12
CA THR A 165 -15.39 -20.67 -13.71
C THR A 165 -15.94 -21.98 -13.13
N HIS A 166 -16.25 -22.96 -13.99
CA HIS A 166 -16.41 -24.37 -13.61
C HIS A 166 -15.38 -25.18 -14.40
N VAL A 167 -14.39 -25.72 -13.72
CA VAL A 167 -13.30 -26.49 -14.28
C VAL A 167 -13.50 -27.97 -13.93
N ILE A 168 -13.42 -28.84 -14.93
CA ILE A 168 -13.39 -30.28 -14.75
C ILE A 168 -11.95 -30.72 -14.97
N VAL A 169 -11.33 -31.30 -13.94
CA VAL A 169 -9.94 -31.76 -13.95
C VAL A 169 -9.93 -33.29 -14.12
N PRO A 170 -9.74 -33.80 -15.34
CA PRO A 170 -9.69 -35.23 -15.60
C PRO A 170 -8.42 -35.87 -15.00
N LEU A 171 -8.51 -37.16 -14.70
CA LEU A 171 -7.35 -37.97 -14.35
C LEU A 171 -6.63 -38.46 -15.62
N VAL A 172 -5.32 -38.27 -15.68
CA VAL A 172 -4.44 -38.60 -16.81
C VAL A 172 -3.16 -39.32 -16.36
N ASP A 173 -2.48 -40.00 -17.29
CA ASP A 173 -1.22 -40.71 -17.02
C ASP A 173 -0.01 -39.77 -16.97
N HIS A 174 -0.06 -38.69 -17.75
CA HIS A 174 0.98 -37.66 -17.86
C HIS A 174 0.29 -36.30 -17.88
N LEU A 175 0.83 -35.36 -17.09
CA LEU A 175 0.36 -33.98 -17.10
C LEU A 175 0.95 -33.27 -18.31
N GLU A 176 0.12 -32.53 -19.03
CA GLU A 176 0.55 -31.55 -20.02
C GLU A 176 0.51 -30.14 -19.42
N ASP A 177 1.49 -29.31 -19.80
CA ASP A 177 1.56 -27.90 -19.39
C ASP A 177 0.33 -27.12 -19.90
N GLU A 178 -0.01 -26.03 -19.21
CA GLU A 178 -1.16 -25.17 -19.55
C GLU A 178 -2.52 -25.89 -19.60
N ARG A 179 -2.68 -26.98 -18.85
CA ARG A 179 -3.96 -27.70 -18.73
C ARG A 179 -4.35 -28.00 -17.30
N TRP A 180 -5.66 -28.01 -17.09
CA TRP A 180 -6.27 -28.56 -15.90
C TRP A 180 -6.31 -30.08 -16.00
N GLU A 181 -5.37 -30.75 -15.36
CA GLU A 181 -5.23 -32.20 -15.36
C GLU A 181 -4.76 -32.70 -13.99
N ALA A 182 -5.11 -33.93 -13.63
CA ALA A 182 -4.66 -34.55 -12.39
C ALA A 182 -4.00 -35.90 -12.68
N LYS A 183 -2.95 -36.24 -11.94
CA LYS A 183 -2.22 -37.51 -12.05
C LYS A 183 -2.09 -38.16 -10.68
N ILE A 184 -2.31 -39.48 -10.60
CA ILE A 184 -1.97 -40.24 -9.39
C ILE A 184 -0.45 -40.36 -9.30
N VAL A 185 0.14 -39.81 -8.23
CA VAL A 185 1.59 -39.87 -7.96
C VAL A 185 1.93 -40.90 -6.88
N GLU A 186 1.01 -41.17 -5.97
CA GLU A 186 1.17 -42.20 -4.94
C GLU A 186 -0.15 -42.97 -4.75
N LYS A 187 -0.06 -44.29 -4.51
CA LYS A 187 -1.21 -45.17 -4.29
C LYS A 187 -0.91 -46.15 -3.16
N ASN A 188 -1.64 -46.00 -2.05
CA ASN A 188 -1.48 -46.79 -0.83
C ASN A 188 -2.83 -47.39 -0.42
N VAL A 189 -3.10 -48.62 -0.90
CA VAL A 189 -4.36 -49.35 -0.63
C VAL A 189 -5.58 -48.51 -1.07
N ASN A 190 -6.24 -47.85 -0.12
CA ASN A 190 -7.43 -47.02 -0.30
C ASN A 190 -7.12 -45.54 -0.43
N LYS A 191 -5.86 -45.12 -0.23
CA LYS A 191 -5.43 -43.73 -0.33
C LYS A 191 -4.74 -43.49 -1.67
N ILE A 192 -5.09 -42.40 -2.33
CA ILE A 192 -4.38 -41.93 -3.52
C ILE A 192 -3.97 -40.48 -3.33
N LYS A 193 -2.77 -40.15 -3.79
CA LYS A 193 -2.28 -38.77 -3.85
C LYS A 193 -2.26 -38.31 -5.29
N LEU A 194 -2.91 -37.18 -5.53
CA LEU A 194 -3.04 -36.55 -6.83
C LEU A 194 -2.09 -35.36 -6.91
N SER A 195 -1.34 -35.28 -8.01
CA SER A 195 -0.69 -34.06 -8.46
C SER A 195 -1.62 -33.39 -9.46
N VAL A 196 -2.05 -32.17 -9.17
CA VAL A 196 -3.03 -31.40 -9.95
C VAL A 196 -2.30 -30.25 -10.64
N ASN A 197 -2.47 -30.13 -11.95
CA ASN A 197 -1.95 -29.03 -12.75
C ASN A 197 -3.04 -27.97 -12.99
N SER A 198 -2.63 -26.71 -13.16
CA SER A 198 -3.48 -25.61 -13.58
C SER A 198 -2.78 -24.77 -14.66
N PRO A 199 -3.51 -24.20 -15.63
CA PRO A 199 -2.92 -23.25 -16.57
C PRO A 199 -2.56 -21.93 -15.89
N ALA A 200 -1.53 -21.26 -16.40
CA ALA A 200 -1.13 -19.92 -15.96
C ALA A 200 -2.19 -18.85 -16.25
N SER A 201 -3.17 -19.14 -17.11
CA SER A 201 -4.33 -18.28 -17.38
C SER A 201 -5.55 -18.52 -16.47
N ALA A 202 -5.44 -19.42 -15.47
CA ALA A 202 -6.56 -19.75 -14.59
C ALA A 202 -7.12 -18.50 -13.88
N VAL A 203 -8.44 -18.50 -13.68
CA VAL A 203 -9.16 -17.47 -12.92
C VAL A 203 -8.69 -17.49 -11.47
N ILE A 204 -8.39 -16.32 -10.90
CA ILE A 204 -8.07 -16.21 -9.46
C ILE A 204 -9.34 -16.09 -8.62
N GLY A 205 -9.26 -16.51 -7.35
CA GLY A 205 -10.35 -16.44 -6.38
C GLY A 205 -10.58 -17.72 -5.60
N LEU A 206 -11.72 -17.78 -4.90
CA LEU A 206 -12.12 -18.93 -4.09
C LEU A 206 -12.78 -20.00 -4.98
N TYR A 207 -12.28 -21.23 -4.87
CA TYR A 207 -12.78 -22.42 -5.55
C TYR A 207 -13.32 -23.44 -4.55
N GLY A 208 -14.58 -23.82 -4.71
CA GLY A 208 -15.13 -25.03 -4.11
C GLY A 208 -14.62 -26.26 -4.86
N VAL A 209 -14.29 -27.32 -4.11
CA VAL A 209 -13.77 -28.59 -4.66
C VAL A 209 -14.77 -29.71 -4.45
N THR A 210 -15.16 -30.37 -5.54
CA THR A 210 -15.95 -31.60 -5.51
C THR A 210 -15.19 -32.70 -6.23
N VAL A 211 -15.15 -33.90 -5.66
CA VAL A 211 -14.57 -35.08 -6.31
C VAL A 211 -15.70 -35.94 -6.83
N THR A 212 -15.67 -36.26 -8.12
CA THR A 212 -16.70 -37.06 -8.79
C THR A 212 -16.09 -38.39 -9.23
N THR A 213 -16.69 -39.48 -8.78
CA THR A 213 -16.29 -40.86 -9.11
C THR A 213 -17.41 -41.61 -9.81
N SER A 214 -17.08 -42.46 -10.77
CA SER A 214 -18.02 -43.40 -11.38
C SER A 214 -17.32 -44.71 -11.73
N SER A 215 -18.08 -45.81 -11.76
CA SER A 215 -17.57 -47.10 -12.23
C SER A 215 -18.29 -47.49 -13.52
N SER A 216 -17.65 -48.29 -14.38
CA SER A 216 -18.23 -48.81 -15.62
C SER A 216 -19.54 -49.59 -15.45
N LYS A 217 -19.85 -50.02 -14.22
CA LYS A 217 -21.08 -50.75 -13.85
C LYS A 217 -22.16 -49.88 -13.20
N ASP A 218 -21.87 -48.61 -12.87
CA ASP A 218 -22.81 -47.73 -12.16
C ASP A 218 -23.62 -46.87 -13.13
N GLU A 219 -24.92 -46.73 -12.89
CA GLU A 219 -25.80 -45.84 -13.68
C GLU A 219 -25.62 -44.34 -13.34
N ALA A 220 -25.10 -44.02 -12.15
CA ALA A 220 -24.95 -42.64 -11.67
C ALA A 220 -23.60 -42.41 -10.98
N ALA A 221 -22.99 -41.24 -11.17
CA ALA A 221 -21.77 -40.84 -10.47
C ALA A 221 -22.01 -40.60 -8.96
N THR A 222 -20.97 -40.80 -8.15
CA THR A 222 -20.89 -40.40 -6.74
C THR A 222 -20.09 -39.12 -6.63
N THR A 223 -20.53 -38.18 -5.80
CA THR A 223 -19.82 -36.93 -5.54
C THR A 223 -19.49 -36.76 -4.07
N HIS A 224 -18.35 -36.14 -3.78
CA HIS A 224 -17.93 -35.77 -2.43
C HIS A 224 -17.44 -34.32 -2.45
N ASN A 225 -18.01 -33.47 -1.59
CA ASN A 225 -17.57 -32.08 -1.46
C ASN A 225 -16.48 -31.98 -0.40
N SER A 226 -15.38 -31.34 -0.74
CA SER A 226 -14.36 -30.98 0.25
C SER A 226 -14.93 -30.03 1.29
N SER A 227 -14.49 -30.17 2.54
CA SER A 227 -14.83 -29.23 3.62
C SER A 227 -14.03 -27.92 3.55
N LYS A 228 -12.91 -27.94 2.83
CA LYS A 228 -12.03 -26.80 2.57
C LYS A 228 -12.07 -26.40 1.11
N ASN A 229 -11.84 -25.12 0.86
CA ASN A 229 -11.73 -24.50 -0.44
C ASN A 229 -10.27 -24.30 -0.85
N ILE A 230 -10.09 -23.98 -2.13
CA ILE A 230 -8.81 -23.55 -2.70
C ILE A 230 -8.90 -22.06 -3.01
N VAL A 231 -7.95 -21.25 -2.56
CA VAL A 231 -7.76 -19.87 -3.02
C VAL A 231 -6.67 -19.88 -4.07
N MET A 232 -7.03 -19.55 -5.31
CA MET A 232 -6.11 -19.41 -6.44
C MET A 232 -5.66 -17.96 -6.57
N LEU A 233 -4.35 -17.73 -6.64
CA LEU A 233 -3.71 -16.41 -6.81
C LEU A 233 -2.92 -16.33 -8.13
N PHE A 234 -2.51 -15.11 -8.49
CA PHE A 234 -1.54 -14.88 -9.57
C PHE A 234 -0.16 -15.43 -9.20
N ASN A 235 0.64 -15.81 -10.21
CA ASN A 235 1.91 -16.48 -10.01
C ASN A 235 3.11 -15.75 -10.65
N PRO A 236 3.82 -14.90 -9.90
CA PRO A 236 5.01 -14.25 -10.42
C PRO A 236 6.24 -15.18 -10.51
N TRP A 237 6.13 -16.44 -10.08
CA TRP A 237 7.18 -17.47 -10.24
C TRP A 237 6.98 -18.38 -11.46
N CYS A 238 5.84 -18.30 -12.16
CA CYS A 238 5.55 -19.11 -13.35
C CYS A 238 5.85 -18.29 -14.61
N GLU A 239 6.75 -18.78 -15.47
CA GLU A 239 7.22 -18.07 -16.69
C GLU A 239 6.10 -17.79 -17.68
N GLU A 240 5.07 -18.64 -17.69
CA GLU A 240 3.89 -18.55 -18.54
C GLU A 240 2.84 -17.57 -18.01
N ASP A 241 2.94 -17.15 -16.73
CA ASP A 241 2.02 -16.19 -16.15
C ASP A 241 2.32 -14.77 -16.66
N VAL A 242 1.27 -14.04 -17.00
CA VAL A 242 1.31 -12.63 -17.41
C VAL A 242 2.00 -11.75 -16.35
N VAL A 243 2.01 -12.14 -15.07
CA VAL A 243 2.70 -11.40 -13.99
C VAL A 243 4.09 -11.95 -13.64
N PHE A 244 4.67 -12.84 -14.45
CA PHE A 244 6.00 -13.41 -14.22
C PHE A 244 7.07 -12.34 -13.99
N LEU A 245 7.83 -12.48 -12.91
CA LEU A 245 8.97 -11.63 -12.59
C LEU A 245 10.18 -12.54 -12.36
N ASP A 246 11.23 -12.36 -13.16
CA ASP A 246 12.38 -13.25 -13.23
C ASP A 246 13.30 -13.12 -12.01
N ASP A 247 13.48 -11.90 -11.50
CA ASP A 247 14.35 -11.61 -10.37
C ASP A 247 13.72 -12.01 -9.01
N GLU A 248 14.45 -12.85 -8.26
CA GLU A 248 14.00 -13.37 -6.97
C GLU A 248 13.94 -12.31 -5.87
N GLU A 249 14.86 -11.36 -5.85
CA GLU A 249 14.88 -10.30 -4.84
C GLU A 249 13.76 -9.29 -5.11
N GLU A 250 13.44 -9.03 -6.38
CA GLU A 250 12.27 -8.24 -6.76
C GLU A 250 10.95 -8.94 -6.39
N ARG A 251 10.83 -10.26 -6.57
CA ARG A 251 9.65 -11.01 -6.08
C ARG A 251 9.50 -10.93 -4.57
N LYS A 252 10.61 -11.06 -3.83
CA LYS A 252 10.61 -10.87 -2.38
C LYS A 252 10.15 -9.46 -2.01
N GLU A 253 10.65 -8.42 -2.66
CA GLU A 253 10.28 -7.03 -2.35
C GLU A 253 8.86 -6.67 -2.78
N TYR A 254 8.44 -7.05 -3.99
CA TYR A 254 7.21 -6.57 -4.62
C TYR A 254 6.01 -7.49 -4.42
N VAL A 255 6.19 -8.66 -3.80
CA VAL A 255 5.10 -9.61 -3.46
C VAL A 255 5.14 -9.99 -1.98
N LEU A 256 6.29 -10.42 -1.47
CA LEU A 256 6.41 -11.01 -0.13
C LEU A 256 6.74 -10.02 0.99
N ASN A 257 7.27 -8.85 0.68
CA ASN A 257 7.54 -7.84 1.70
C ASN A 257 6.22 -7.15 2.09
N ASP A 258 5.86 -7.23 3.37
CA ASP A 258 4.61 -6.68 3.90
C ASP A 258 4.77 -5.30 4.55
N ILE A 259 5.97 -4.72 4.44
CA ILE A 259 6.32 -3.39 4.95
C ILE A 259 7.02 -2.60 3.84
N GLY A 260 6.60 -1.36 3.61
CA GLY A 260 7.13 -0.48 2.57
C GLY A 260 7.52 0.90 3.08
N ARG A 261 7.95 1.75 2.14
CA ARG A 261 8.16 3.18 2.35
C ARG A 261 7.41 3.97 1.29
N ILE A 262 6.76 5.04 1.72
CA ILE A 262 6.11 6.03 0.85
C ILE A 262 6.83 7.37 1.03
N TYR A 263 7.22 7.98 -0.08
CA TYR A 263 7.92 9.26 -0.08
C TYR A 263 6.92 10.41 -0.21
N TYR A 264 7.22 11.55 0.39
CA TYR A 264 6.35 12.73 0.41
C TYR A 264 7.17 14.01 0.55
N GLY A 265 6.51 15.17 0.51
CA GLY A 265 7.17 16.47 0.70
C GLY A 265 7.37 17.22 -0.61
N THR A 266 8.58 17.68 -0.88
CA THR A 266 8.94 18.36 -2.15
C THR A 266 10.20 17.72 -2.74
N GLU A 267 10.51 18.00 -3.99
CA GLU A 267 11.70 17.50 -4.68
C GLU A 267 13.02 17.89 -3.96
N LYS A 268 12.99 19.00 -3.21
CA LYS A 268 14.13 19.49 -2.41
C LYS A 268 14.09 19.04 -0.94
N GLN A 269 12.94 18.60 -0.42
CA GLN A 269 12.75 18.23 1.00
C GLN A 269 11.99 16.90 1.14
N ILE A 270 12.50 15.85 0.48
CA ILE A 270 11.90 14.51 0.45
C ILE A 270 11.85 13.92 1.87
N GLY A 271 10.64 13.66 2.35
CA GLY A 271 10.37 12.86 3.53
C GLY A 271 10.03 11.42 3.15
N ALA A 272 10.12 10.51 4.11
CA ALA A 272 9.71 9.12 3.95
C ALA A 272 8.88 8.68 5.15
N ARG A 273 7.86 7.86 4.89
CA ARG A 273 7.02 7.22 5.90
C ARG A 273 7.05 5.71 5.69
N THR A 274 7.23 4.97 6.77
CA THR A 274 7.04 3.51 6.76
C THR A 274 5.56 3.19 6.70
N TRP A 275 5.19 2.24 5.85
CA TRP A 275 3.81 1.79 5.69
C TRP A 275 3.72 0.29 5.88
N ASN A 276 2.82 -0.17 6.75
CA ASN A 276 2.51 -1.59 6.90
C ASN A 276 1.45 -1.97 5.85
N PHE A 277 1.86 -2.65 4.78
CA PHE A 277 0.91 -3.21 3.81
C PHE A 277 0.13 -4.37 4.46
N GLY A 278 0.85 -5.31 5.07
CA GLY A 278 0.25 -6.39 5.85
C GLY A 278 -0.63 -7.33 5.05
N GLN A 279 -0.32 -7.58 3.77
CA GLN A 279 -1.11 -8.42 2.87
C GLN A 279 -1.34 -9.86 3.35
N PHE A 280 -0.49 -10.36 4.27
CA PHE A 280 -0.62 -11.67 4.88
C PHE A 280 -1.34 -11.66 6.23
N HIS A 281 -1.62 -10.47 6.79
CA HIS A 281 -2.27 -10.35 8.08
C HIS A 281 -3.68 -10.99 8.04
N GLU A 282 -4.12 -11.55 9.17
CA GLU A 282 -5.44 -12.17 9.32
C GLU A 282 -6.57 -11.23 8.85
N GLY A 283 -7.42 -11.76 7.95
CA GLY A 283 -8.59 -11.08 7.38
C GLY A 283 -8.31 -10.31 6.08
N ILE A 284 -7.05 -10.15 5.67
CA ILE A 284 -6.70 -9.30 4.52
C ILE A 284 -6.92 -10.01 3.19
N LEU A 285 -6.62 -11.30 3.09
CA LEU A 285 -6.94 -12.08 1.89
C LEU A 285 -8.45 -12.12 1.63
N GLU A 286 -9.23 -12.31 2.68
CA GLU A 286 -10.69 -12.27 2.63
C GLU A 286 -11.19 -10.89 2.21
N ALA A 287 -10.60 -9.80 2.73
CA ALA A 287 -10.93 -8.44 2.32
C ALA A 287 -10.62 -8.20 0.83
N CYS A 288 -9.49 -8.71 0.33
CA CYS A 288 -9.11 -8.56 -1.08
C CYS A 288 -10.06 -9.33 -2.02
N LEU A 289 -10.44 -10.56 -1.66
CA LEU A 289 -11.45 -11.33 -2.41
C LEU A 289 -12.82 -10.65 -2.36
N PHE A 290 -13.22 -10.11 -1.20
CA PHE A 290 -14.46 -9.38 -1.03
C PHE A 290 -14.53 -8.12 -1.90
N ILE A 291 -13.41 -7.39 -2.08
CA ILE A 291 -13.34 -6.26 -3.02
C ILE A 291 -13.66 -6.71 -4.45
N LEU A 292 -13.10 -7.85 -4.89
CA LEU A 292 -13.41 -8.41 -6.23
C LEU A 292 -14.87 -8.87 -6.35
N GLU A 293 -15.47 -9.35 -5.26
CA GLU A 293 -16.89 -9.75 -5.22
C GLU A 293 -17.85 -8.56 -5.22
N LYS A 294 -17.46 -7.44 -4.62
CA LYS A 294 -18.24 -6.20 -4.62
C LYS A 294 -18.17 -5.45 -5.94
N SER A 295 -17.14 -5.68 -6.73
CA SER A 295 -17.03 -5.09 -8.07
C SER A 295 -18.04 -5.68 -9.05
N ASP A 296 -18.39 -4.93 -10.08
CA ASP A 296 -19.23 -5.40 -11.21
C ASP A 296 -18.47 -6.35 -12.17
N MET A 297 -17.23 -6.72 -11.86
CA MET A 297 -16.44 -7.61 -12.69
C MET A 297 -16.93 -9.06 -12.59
N PRO A 298 -17.33 -9.70 -13.71
CA PRO A 298 -17.69 -11.11 -13.69
C PRO A 298 -16.47 -11.97 -13.32
N PRO A 299 -16.64 -13.08 -12.58
CA PRO A 299 -15.51 -13.92 -12.15
C PRO A 299 -14.62 -14.41 -13.29
N SER A 300 -15.16 -14.60 -14.50
CA SER A 300 -14.38 -14.99 -15.68
C SER A 300 -13.35 -13.95 -16.12
N GLY A 301 -13.52 -12.67 -15.75
CA GLY A 301 -12.56 -11.60 -16.02
C GLY A 301 -11.37 -11.59 -15.06
N ARG A 302 -11.45 -12.33 -13.94
CA ARG A 302 -10.42 -12.34 -12.88
C ARG A 302 -9.16 -13.11 -13.28
N GLY A 303 -9.14 -13.82 -14.40
CA GLY A 303 -7.91 -14.45 -14.93
C GLY A 303 -6.97 -13.47 -15.64
N ASP A 304 -7.41 -12.25 -15.93
CA ASP A 304 -6.60 -11.25 -16.63
C ASP A 304 -6.13 -10.15 -15.66
N PRO A 305 -4.82 -10.02 -15.39
CA PRO A 305 -4.31 -9.01 -14.45
C PRO A 305 -4.58 -7.58 -14.93
N VAL A 306 -4.68 -7.32 -16.24
CA VAL A 306 -5.01 -5.99 -16.78
C VAL A 306 -6.41 -5.57 -16.32
N ASN A 307 -7.38 -6.48 -16.42
CA ASN A 307 -8.75 -6.24 -15.96
C ASN A 307 -8.82 -6.12 -14.43
N VAL A 308 -8.15 -7.04 -13.70
CA VAL A 308 -8.14 -7.02 -12.23
C VAL A 308 -7.57 -5.71 -11.71
N VAL A 309 -6.40 -5.27 -12.19
CA VAL A 309 -5.77 -4.01 -11.75
C VAL A 309 -6.67 -2.80 -12.04
N ARG A 310 -7.29 -2.77 -13.23
CA ARG A 310 -8.21 -1.68 -13.61
C ARG A 310 -9.48 -1.63 -12.74
N VAL A 311 -9.96 -2.78 -12.27
CA VAL A 311 -11.11 -2.86 -11.35
C VAL A 311 -10.68 -2.48 -9.94
N ILE A 312 -9.51 -2.92 -9.49
CA ILE A 312 -8.98 -2.53 -8.19
C ILE A 312 -8.80 -1.01 -8.11
N SER A 313 -8.28 -0.35 -9.15
CA SER A 313 -8.10 1.11 -9.10
C SER A 313 -9.40 1.89 -8.93
N ALA A 314 -10.52 1.37 -9.46
CA ALA A 314 -11.85 1.89 -9.18
C ALA A 314 -12.31 1.56 -7.76
N MET A 315 -12.25 0.29 -7.36
CA MET A 315 -12.81 -0.19 -6.09
C MET A 315 -12.07 0.29 -4.84
N ILE A 316 -10.84 0.79 -4.96
CA ILE A 316 -10.13 1.36 -3.82
C ILE A 316 -10.68 2.74 -3.42
N ASN A 317 -11.25 3.51 -4.35
CA ASN A 317 -11.90 4.78 -4.04
C ASN A 317 -13.43 4.66 -4.00
N ALA A 318 -14.08 5.47 -3.18
CA ALA A 318 -15.52 5.35 -2.92
C ALA A 318 -16.44 6.11 -3.88
N GLN A 319 -15.89 6.79 -4.90
CA GLN A 319 -16.60 7.87 -5.61
C GLN A 319 -17.81 7.37 -6.41
N ASP A 320 -17.71 6.18 -7.01
CA ASP A 320 -18.75 5.60 -7.86
C ASP A 320 -19.38 4.34 -7.26
N ASP A 321 -18.55 3.42 -6.75
CA ASP A 321 -18.94 2.02 -6.50
C ASP A 321 -18.99 1.63 -5.01
N PHE A 322 -19.08 2.59 -4.09
CA PHE A 322 -18.93 2.35 -2.63
C PHE A 322 -17.64 1.55 -2.31
N GLY A 323 -16.56 1.90 -3.00
CA GLY A 323 -15.23 1.32 -2.79
C GLY A 323 -14.64 1.58 -1.39
N VAL A 324 -13.40 1.14 -1.19
CA VAL A 324 -12.80 0.98 0.14
C VAL A 324 -12.72 2.28 0.93
N LEU A 325 -12.32 3.39 0.30
CA LEU A 325 -11.88 4.59 1.01
C LEU A 325 -12.48 5.87 0.43
N VAL A 326 -12.98 6.74 1.32
CA VAL A 326 -13.48 8.08 0.97
C VAL A 326 -12.33 9.08 0.96
N GLY A 327 -12.15 9.80 -0.15
CA GLY A 327 -11.15 10.86 -0.27
C GLY A 327 -11.60 12.16 0.40
N ASN A 328 -10.73 12.83 1.15
CA ASN A 328 -11.03 14.15 1.72
C ASN A 328 -9.77 15.04 1.84
N TRP A 329 -9.84 16.24 1.26
CA TRP A 329 -8.79 17.26 1.22
C TRP A 329 -9.18 18.59 1.89
N SER A 330 -10.33 18.64 2.57
CA SER A 330 -10.84 19.87 3.18
C SER A 330 -10.02 20.37 4.38
N GLY A 331 -9.21 19.49 4.99
CA GLY A 331 -8.55 19.74 6.26
C GLY A 331 -9.46 19.60 7.49
N ASP A 332 -10.74 19.23 7.31
CA ASP A 332 -11.65 18.82 8.38
C ASP A 332 -11.97 17.33 8.26
N TYR A 333 -11.63 16.59 9.32
CA TYR A 333 -11.75 15.14 9.43
C TYR A 333 -12.51 14.74 10.69
N SER A 334 -13.31 15.65 11.26
CA SER A 334 -13.93 15.47 12.59
C SER A 334 -14.89 14.27 12.70
N ASP A 335 -15.40 13.76 11.58
CA ASP A 335 -16.27 12.59 11.47
C ASP A 335 -15.56 11.33 10.93
N GLY A 336 -14.24 11.37 10.78
CA GLY A 336 -13.43 10.25 10.30
C GLY A 336 -12.02 10.22 10.88
N VAL A 337 -11.12 9.50 10.23
CA VAL A 337 -9.70 9.47 10.58
C VAL A 337 -8.93 10.38 9.62
N SER A 338 -8.04 11.22 10.16
CA SER A 338 -7.15 12.04 9.33
C SER A 338 -6.32 11.15 8.40
N PRO A 339 -6.23 11.47 7.09
CA PRO A 339 -5.36 10.74 6.16
C PRO A 339 -3.90 10.65 6.63
N SER A 340 -3.43 11.64 7.39
CA SER A 340 -2.07 11.70 7.93
C SER A 340 -1.82 10.74 9.09
N ALA A 341 -2.88 10.28 9.77
CA ALA A 341 -2.79 9.40 10.92
C ALA A 341 -2.55 7.93 10.52
N TRP A 342 -2.93 7.54 9.30
CA TRP A 342 -2.73 6.17 8.83
C TRP A 342 -1.25 5.86 8.62
N SER A 343 -0.87 4.66 9.06
CA SER A 343 0.44 4.03 8.85
C SER A 343 0.31 2.60 8.29
N SER A 344 -0.92 2.15 8.03
CA SER A 344 -1.23 0.75 7.72
C SER A 344 -2.48 0.62 6.87
N SER A 345 -2.47 -0.36 5.95
CA SER A 345 -3.64 -0.76 5.18
C SER A 345 -4.52 -1.77 5.92
N VAL A 346 -3.98 -2.45 6.94
CA VAL A 346 -4.65 -3.57 7.64
C VAL A 346 -5.93 -3.12 8.31
N GLU A 347 -5.88 -2.03 9.07
CA GLU A 347 -7.05 -1.51 9.79
C GLU A 347 -8.15 -1.05 8.82
N ILE A 348 -7.78 -0.39 7.73
CA ILE A 348 -8.71 0.12 6.72
C ILE A 348 -9.46 -1.03 6.05
N LEU A 349 -8.73 -2.02 5.54
CA LEU A 349 -9.32 -3.18 4.85
C LEU A 349 -10.20 -4.03 5.79
N ARG A 350 -9.78 -4.21 7.05
CA ARG A 350 -10.60 -4.91 8.05
C ARG A 350 -11.87 -4.14 8.38
N LYS A 351 -11.80 -2.82 8.53
CA LYS A 351 -12.99 -1.98 8.74
C LYS A 351 -13.96 -2.12 7.58
N TYR A 352 -13.49 -2.00 6.34
CA TYR A 352 -14.31 -2.16 5.13
C TYR A 352 -14.98 -3.54 5.05
N LEU A 353 -14.25 -4.61 5.31
CA LEU A 353 -14.81 -5.97 5.33
C LEU A 353 -15.85 -6.14 6.45
N SER A 354 -15.51 -5.73 7.68
CA SER A 354 -16.39 -5.89 8.86
C SER A 354 -17.68 -5.05 8.78
N SER A 355 -17.65 -3.94 8.03
CA SER A 355 -18.80 -3.08 7.75
C SER A 355 -19.60 -3.52 6.52
N ASN A 356 -19.31 -4.72 5.98
CA ASN A 356 -19.94 -5.29 4.79
C ASN A 356 -19.84 -4.39 3.54
N GLY A 357 -18.70 -3.69 3.41
CA GLY A 357 -18.40 -2.82 2.27
C GLY A 357 -18.84 -1.37 2.45
N THR A 358 -18.97 -0.89 3.69
CA THR A 358 -19.17 0.55 3.93
C THR A 358 -17.81 1.26 3.81
N PRO A 359 -17.67 2.28 2.93
CA PRO A 359 -16.42 3.01 2.75
C PRO A 359 -15.84 3.57 4.06
N VAL A 360 -14.51 3.53 4.17
CA VAL A 360 -13.77 4.04 5.34
C VAL A 360 -13.38 5.51 5.11
N SER A 361 -13.55 6.34 6.13
CA SER A 361 -13.20 7.78 6.09
C SER A 361 -11.95 8.06 6.93
N TYR A 362 -10.91 8.76 6.47
CA TYR A 362 -10.68 9.31 5.13
C TYR A 362 -9.29 8.95 4.58
N GLY A 363 -9.09 9.19 3.29
CA GLY A 363 -7.86 8.96 2.56
C GLY A 363 -7.40 10.11 1.68
N GLN A 364 -6.13 10.03 1.29
CA GLN A 364 -5.44 10.86 0.30
C GLN A 364 -4.51 9.96 -0.54
N CYS A 365 -3.82 10.47 -1.56
CA CYS A 365 -3.14 9.64 -2.58
C CYS A 365 -2.21 8.56 -1.99
N TRP A 366 -1.42 8.88 -0.95
CA TRP A 366 -0.54 7.88 -0.32
C TRP A 366 -1.30 6.77 0.41
N VAL A 367 -2.48 7.06 0.95
CA VAL A 367 -3.33 6.05 1.62
C VAL A 367 -3.96 5.13 0.56
N PHE A 368 -4.46 5.71 -0.53
CA PHE A 368 -4.94 4.93 -1.67
C PHE A 368 -3.82 4.03 -2.22
N SER A 369 -2.63 4.57 -2.46
CA SER A 369 -1.47 3.81 -2.91
C SER A 369 -1.09 2.69 -1.93
N GLY A 370 -1.12 2.94 -0.62
CA GLY A 370 -0.87 1.92 0.39
C GLY A 370 -1.83 0.73 0.30
N ILE A 371 -3.13 1.01 0.18
CA ILE A 371 -4.16 -0.02 0.05
C ILE A 371 -4.04 -0.76 -1.28
N THR A 372 -3.85 -0.04 -2.39
CA THR A 372 -3.69 -0.64 -3.72
C THR A 372 -2.49 -1.58 -3.75
N THR A 373 -1.32 -1.17 -3.25
CA THR A 373 -0.16 -2.07 -3.12
C THR A 373 -0.51 -3.31 -2.31
N THR A 374 -1.20 -3.15 -1.17
CA THR A 374 -1.61 -4.27 -0.31
C THR A 374 -2.48 -5.26 -1.07
N VAL A 375 -3.52 -4.79 -1.77
CA VAL A 375 -4.46 -5.66 -2.50
C VAL A 375 -3.78 -6.37 -3.66
N LEU A 376 -2.97 -5.66 -4.45
CA LEU A 376 -2.24 -6.26 -5.58
C LEU A 376 -1.25 -7.33 -5.12
N ARG A 377 -0.44 -7.04 -4.09
CA ARG A 377 0.49 -8.01 -3.49
C ARG A 377 -0.24 -9.21 -2.90
N CYS A 378 -1.36 -8.97 -2.21
CA CYS A 378 -2.20 -10.03 -1.65
C CYS A 378 -2.72 -10.99 -2.72
N LEU A 379 -3.08 -10.48 -3.89
CA LEU A 379 -3.56 -11.29 -5.02
C LEU A 379 -2.42 -11.93 -5.85
N GLY A 380 -1.16 -11.59 -5.56
CA GLY A 380 0.02 -12.13 -6.24
C GLY A 380 0.51 -11.32 -7.44
N ILE A 381 0.04 -10.08 -7.61
CA ILE A 381 0.55 -9.16 -8.65
C ILE A 381 1.69 -8.35 -8.03
N PRO A 382 2.94 -8.42 -8.57
CA PRO A 382 4.04 -7.62 -8.05
C PRO A 382 3.72 -6.13 -8.17
N ALA A 383 3.83 -5.39 -7.06
CA ALA A 383 3.45 -3.98 -7.02
C ALA A 383 4.33 -3.15 -6.08
N ARG A 384 4.48 -1.86 -6.38
CA ARG A 384 5.19 -0.88 -5.54
C ARG A 384 4.50 0.47 -5.56
N SER A 385 4.55 1.19 -4.45
CA SER A 385 4.13 2.59 -4.39
C SER A 385 5.19 3.48 -5.06
N VAL A 386 4.73 4.46 -5.84
CA VAL A 386 5.59 5.42 -6.56
C VAL A 386 5.16 6.83 -6.20
N THR A 387 6.12 7.66 -5.80
CA THR A 387 5.90 9.08 -5.54
C THR A 387 6.51 9.91 -6.66
N ASN A 388 5.71 10.77 -7.29
CA ASN A 388 6.16 11.79 -8.22
C ASN A 388 6.16 13.16 -7.54
N PHE A 389 7.23 13.95 -7.67
CA PHE A 389 7.29 15.31 -7.13
C PHE A 389 7.02 16.33 -8.24
N GLN A 390 6.40 17.46 -7.90
CA GLN A 390 5.86 18.40 -8.90
C GLN A 390 4.97 17.67 -9.92
N SER A 391 4.00 16.91 -9.43
CA SER A 391 3.10 16.11 -10.28
C SER A 391 2.04 17.02 -10.88
N ALA A 392 1.99 17.13 -12.20
CA ALA A 392 0.93 17.90 -12.84
C ALA A 392 -0.41 17.20 -12.66
N HIS A 393 -1.48 17.98 -12.50
CA HIS A 393 -2.85 17.49 -12.62
C HIS A 393 -3.52 18.25 -13.77
N ASP A 394 -3.40 17.68 -14.96
CA ASP A 394 -3.97 18.19 -16.20
C ASP A 394 -5.47 17.85 -16.26
N THR A 395 -6.31 18.88 -16.28
CA THR A 395 -7.77 18.75 -16.27
C THR A 395 -8.42 18.80 -17.65
N ASP A 396 -7.67 19.12 -18.71
CA ASP A 396 -8.20 19.31 -20.07
C ASP A 396 -7.50 18.46 -21.15
N VAL A 397 -6.60 17.55 -20.75
CA VAL A 397 -5.83 16.65 -21.62
C VAL A 397 -5.03 17.44 -22.66
N SER A 398 -4.62 18.67 -22.31
CA SER A 398 -3.77 19.49 -23.15
C SER A 398 -2.31 19.07 -23.13
N LEU A 399 -1.93 18.23 -22.16
CA LEU A 399 -0.54 17.82 -21.89
C LEU A 399 0.34 19.02 -21.52
N THR A 400 -0.28 20.09 -21.04
CA THR A 400 0.35 21.34 -20.59
C THR A 400 -0.32 21.80 -19.30
N THR A 401 0.44 22.46 -18.42
CA THR A 401 -0.11 23.12 -17.24
C THR A 401 -0.18 24.62 -17.50
N ASP A 402 -1.38 25.17 -17.66
CA ASP A 402 -1.54 26.59 -18.01
C ASP A 402 -1.63 27.50 -16.77
N VAL A 403 -0.92 28.64 -16.80
CA VAL A 403 -0.95 29.68 -15.76
C VAL A 403 -1.27 31.04 -16.36
N TYR A 404 -2.41 31.61 -15.98
CA TYR A 404 -2.96 32.85 -16.49
C TYR A 404 -2.75 34.03 -15.52
N PHE A 405 -2.20 35.10 -16.09
CA PHE A 405 -2.03 36.41 -15.46
C PHE A 405 -2.88 37.50 -16.12
N ASP A 406 -3.26 38.50 -15.34
CA ASP A 406 -3.85 39.74 -15.81
C ASP A 406 -2.81 40.67 -16.45
N GLU A 407 -3.27 41.84 -16.91
CA GLU A 407 -2.44 42.86 -17.56
C GLU A 407 -1.32 43.38 -16.63
N ASN A 408 -1.48 43.23 -15.32
CA ASN A 408 -0.59 43.71 -14.26
C ASN A 408 0.26 42.59 -13.62
N MET A 409 0.35 41.41 -14.26
CA MET A 409 1.10 40.24 -13.75
C MET A 409 0.55 39.67 -12.43
N LYS A 410 -0.75 39.86 -12.13
CA LYS A 410 -1.44 39.18 -11.03
C LYS A 410 -2.16 37.94 -11.55
N LEU A 411 -2.23 36.89 -10.73
CA LEU A 411 -2.93 35.64 -11.07
C LEU A 411 -4.43 35.88 -11.28
N ILE A 412 -5.00 35.19 -12.26
CA ILE A 412 -6.45 35.14 -12.50
C ILE A 412 -7.00 33.82 -11.97
N ASP A 413 -7.45 33.81 -10.72
CA ASP A 413 -7.79 32.59 -9.97
C ASP A 413 -8.78 31.66 -10.70
N TYR A 414 -9.81 32.21 -11.37
CA TYR A 414 -10.84 31.40 -12.04
C TYR A 414 -10.40 30.75 -13.36
N LEU A 415 -9.23 31.12 -13.91
CA LEU A 415 -8.65 30.49 -15.11
C LEU A 415 -7.55 29.48 -14.78
N ASN A 416 -7.09 29.43 -13.52
CA ASN A 416 -5.99 28.59 -13.07
C ASN A 416 -6.54 27.36 -12.33
N SER A 417 -7.28 26.50 -13.05
CA SER A 417 -7.81 25.24 -12.50
C SER A 417 -6.77 24.12 -12.46
N ASP A 418 -5.80 24.14 -13.38
CA ASP A 418 -4.69 23.20 -13.34
C ASP A 418 -3.82 23.45 -12.10
N SER A 419 -3.32 22.37 -11.52
CA SER A 419 -2.47 22.44 -10.34
C SER A 419 -1.28 21.52 -10.49
N VAL A 420 -0.15 21.95 -9.93
CA VAL A 420 1.03 21.10 -9.77
C VAL A 420 1.08 20.69 -8.32
N TRP A 421 0.82 19.41 -8.07
CA TRP A 421 0.88 18.81 -6.75
C TRP A 421 2.33 18.75 -6.31
N ASN A 422 2.61 19.09 -5.04
CA ASN A 422 3.97 19.02 -4.50
C ASN A 422 4.54 17.61 -4.64
N PHE A 423 3.68 16.64 -4.36
CA PHE A 423 3.89 15.26 -4.70
C PHE A 423 2.54 14.58 -4.94
N HIS A 424 2.57 13.53 -5.74
CA HIS A 424 1.47 12.59 -5.92
C HIS A 424 1.98 11.17 -5.78
N VAL A 425 1.14 10.25 -5.30
CA VAL A 425 1.51 8.85 -5.07
C VAL A 425 0.53 7.93 -5.76
N TRP A 426 1.04 7.09 -6.66
CA TRP A 426 0.30 6.03 -7.33
C TRP A 426 1.01 4.69 -7.14
N ASN A 427 0.71 3.69 -7.97
CA ASN A 427 1.31 2.37 -7.93
C ASN A 427 1.88 1.97 -9.29
N ASP A 428 3.05 1.34 -9.28
CA ASP A 428 3.53 0.52 -10.38
C ASP A 428 3.15 -0.93 -10.12
N CYS A 429 2.63 -1.63 -11.12
CA CYS A 429 2.39 -3.07 -11.06
C CYS A 429 3.04 -3.78 -12.26
N TRP A 430 3.59 -4.97 -12.04
CA TRP A 430 4.33 -5.71 -13.06
C TRP A 430 3.43 -6.68 -13.80
N MET A 431 3.35 -6.54 -15.12
CA MET A 431 2.67 -7.51 -15.98
C MET A 431 3.08 -7.36 -17.45
N ALA A 432 2.96 -8.43 -18.22
CA ALA A 432 2.95 -8.37 -19.68
C ALA A 432 1.65 -7.69 -20.18
N ARG A 433 1.71 -7.13 -21.39
CA ARG A 433 0.59 -6.44 -22.04
C ARG A 433 0.28 -7.05 -23.41
N PRO A 434 -0.26 -8.27 -23.47
CA PRO A 434 -0.58 -8.93 -24.74
C PRO A 434 -1.67 -8.19 -25.55
N ASP A 435 -2.37 -7.26 -24.90
CA ASP A 435 -3.35 -6.37 -25.51
C ASP A 435 -2.73 -5.13 -26.18
N LEU A 436 -1.41 -4.93 -26.06
CA LEU A 436 -0.63 -3.84 -26.67
C LEU A 436 0.45 -4.39 -27.63
N PRO A 437 1.07 -3.54 -28.47
CA PRO A 437 2.23 -3.95 -29.25
C PRO A 437 3.38 -4.45 -28.35
N PRO A 438 4.21 -5.41 -28.82
CA PRO A 438 5.37 -5.90 -28.07
C PRO A 438 6.27 -4.76 -27.56
N GLY A 439 6.81 -4.91 -26.35
CA GLY A 439 7.66 -3.90 -25.68
C GLY A 439 6.95 -3.05 -24.61
N HIS A 440 5.63 -3.20 -24.44
CA HIS A 440 4.84 -2.41 -23.49
C HIS A 440 4.48 -3.16 -22.18
N GLY A 441 4.99 -4.38 -22.00
CA GLY A 441 4.95 -5.08 -20.72
C GLY A 441 5.91 -4.50 -19.68
N GLY A 442 6.04 -5.17 -18.53
CA GLY A 442 6.83 -4.71 -17.40
C GLY A 442 6.00 -3.82 -16.47
N TRP A 443 6.58 -2.74 -15.95
CA TRP A 443 5.89 -1.82 -15.05
C TRP A 443 4.74 -1.06 -15.73
N GLN A 444 3.57 -1.10 -15.10
CA GLN A 444 2.38 -0.37 -15.50
C GLN A 444 1.96 0.56 -14.36
N ALA A 445 1.82 1.86 -14.67
CA ALA A 445 1.30 2.84 -13.75
C ALA A 445 -0.21 2.67 -13.58
N VAL A 446 -0.67 2.60 -12.33
CA VAL A 446 -2.08 2.54 -11.95
C VAL A 446 -2.30 3.51 -10.79
N ASP A 447 -3.32 4.35 -10.91
CA ASP A 447 -3.67 5.32 -9.87
C ASP A 447 -5.11 5.11 -9.43
N SER A 448 -5.27 4.92 -8.12
CA SER A 448 -6.56 4.70 -7.47
C SER A 448 -7.09 5.98 -6.80
N THR A 449 -6.33 7.07 -6.87
CA THR A 449 -6.78 8.38 -6.41
C THR A 449 -7.83 8.91 -7.38
N PRO A 450 -9.02 9.32 -6.92
CA PRO A 450 -10.05 9.85 -7.79
C PRO A 450 -9.66 11.25 -8.27
N GLN A 451 -8.98 11.31 -9.42
CA GLN A 451 -8.54 12.53 -10.09
C GLN A 451 -9.49 12.85 -11.25
N GLU A 452 -9.38 12.07 -12.33
CA GLU A 452 -10.21 12.19 -13.52
C GLU A 452 -10.97 10.88 -13.81
N THR A 453 -12.05 10.98 -14.56
CA THR A 453 -12.83 9.80 -14.95
C THR A 453 -12.27 9.14 -16.21
N SER A 454 -12.05 7.83 -16.17
CA SER A 454 -11.74 7.01 -17.33
C SER A 454 -12.98 6.22 -17.77
N GLN A 455 -13.57 6.66 -18.88
CA GLN A 455 -14.83 6.15 -19.42
C GLN A 455 -16.01 6.28 -18.42
N GLY A 456 -16.06 7.41 -17.70
CA GLY A 456 -17.14 7.73 -16.76
C GLY A 456 -17.01 7.14 -15.35
N THR A 457 -15.87 6.50 -15.03
CA THR A 457 -15.57 5.95 -13.69
C THR A 457 -14.24 6.54 -13.19
N PHE A 458 -14.14 6.90 -11.92
CA PHE A 458 -12.90 7.35 -11.27
C PHE A 458 -11.93 6.17 -11.11
N ARG A 459 -11.03 6.04 -12.08
CA ARG A 459 -9.99 5.03 -12.17
C ARG A 459 -8.93 5.47 -13.17
N CYS A 460 -7.69 5.04 -12.98
CA CYS A 460 -6.62 5.31 -13.93
C CYS A 460 -5.73 4.07 -14.12
N GLY A 461 -5.35 3.79 -15.36
CA GLY A 461 -4.43 2.72 -15.74
C GLY A 461 -5.10 1.35 -15.95
N PRO A 462 -4.30 0.29 -16.19
CA PRO A 462 -2.83 0.28 -16.22
C PRO A 462 -2.24 0.93 -17.49
N ALA A 463 -1.40 1.95 -17.30
CA ALA A 463 -0.65 2.65 -18.35
C ALA A 463 0.79 2.10 -18.44
N SER A 464 1.27 1.73 -19.62
CA SER A 464 2.64 1.22 -19.76
C SER A 464 3.66 2.33 -19.48
N VAL A 465 4.57 2.11 -18.53
CA VAL A 465 5.63 3.08 -18.20
C VAL A 465 6.52 3.35 -19.42
N ASN A 466 6.74 2.35 -20.28
CA ASN A 466 7.46 2.53 -21.55
C ASN A 466 6.70 3.41 -22.54
N ALA A 467 5.37 3.28 -22.62
CA ALA A 467 4.54 4.14 -23.47
C ALA A 467 4.57 5.59 -22.97
N ILE A 468 4.50 5.80 -21.65
CA ILE A 468 4.64 7.11 -21.01
C ILE A 468 5.99 7.71 -21.36
N ARG A 469 7.09 6.98 -21.13
CA ARG A 469 8.45 7.45 -21.43
C ARG A 469 8.64 7.90 -22.88
N SER A 470 8.01 7.18 -23.80
CA SER A 470 8.15 7.40 -25.25
C SER A 470 7.11 8.37 -25.82
N GLY A 471 6.21 8.93 -25.00
CA GLY A 471 5.13 9.82 -25.45
C GLY A 471 4.06 9.14 -26.30
N GLN A 472 3.93 7.81 -26.24
CA GLN A 472 2.94 7.04 -27.01
C GLN A 472 1.57 7.02 -26.33
N VAL A 473 1.03 8.23 -26.11
CA VAL A 473 -0.17 8.46 -25.30
C VAL A 473 -1.47 7.90 -25.90
N TYR A 474 -1.48 7.55 -27.19
CA TYR A 474 -2.62 6.89 -27.85
C TYR A 474 -2.83 5.43 -27.39
N LEU A 475 -1.88 4.84 -26.66
CA LEU A 475 -2.01 3.49 -26.13
C LEU A 475 -2.85 3.49 -24.84
N LYS A 476 -3.72 2.49 -24.72
CA LYS A 476 -4.51 2.27 -23.50
C LYS A 476 -3.65 1.70 -22.36
N HIS A 477 -4.00 1.94 -21.10
CA HIS A 477 -5.11 2.75 -20.60
C HIS A 477 -4.57 4.07 -20.04
N ASP A 478 -5.30 5.16 -20.24
CA ASP A 478 -5.09 6.44 -19.53
C ASP A 478 -3.67 7.04 -19.63
N THR A 479 -2.86 6.56 -20.58
CA THR A 479 -1.49 7.03 -20.84
C THR A 479 -1.37 8.54 -21.05
N PRO A 480 -2.30 9.26 -21.71
CA PRO A 480 -2.21 10.72 -21.83
C PRO A 480 -2.21 11.42 -20.47
N PHE A 481 -3.08 10.96 -19.55
CA PHE A 481 -3.20 11.54 -18.22
C PHE A 481 -1.90 11.34 -17.44
N VAL A 482 -1.42 10.10 -17.33
CA VAL A 482 -0.17 9.80 -16.60
C VAL A 482 1.04 10.45 -17.25
N PHE A 483 1.06 10.61 -18.58
CA PHE A 483 2.10 11.36 -19.27
C PHE A 483 2.14 12.83 -18.84
N ALA A 484 0.98 13.49 -18.77
CA ALA A 484 0.89 14.86 -18.32
C ALA A 484 1.43 15.01 -16.89
N GLU A 485 1.09 14.07 -15.99
CA GLU A 485 1.55 14.09 -14.59
C GLU A 485 3.09 14.20 -14.45
N VAL A 486 3.85 13.63 -15.40
CA VAL A 486 5.32 13.56 -15.34
C VAL A 486 6.06 14.43 -16.37
N ASN A 487 5.40 14.89 -17.44
CA ASN A 487 6.06 15.56 -18.57
C ASN A 487 5.32 16.81 -19.09
N SER A 488 4.24 17.28 -18.45
CA SER A 488 3.55 18.49 -18.93
C SER A 488 4.44 19.74 -18.86
N ASP A 489 4.54 20.48 -19.95
CA ASP A 489 5.19 21.79 -19.91
C ASP A 489 4.29 22.82 -19.22
N LYS A 490 4.88 23.69 -18.41
CA LYS A 490 4.13 24.77 -17.76
C LYS A 490 4.16 26.02 -18.62
N ILE A 491 2.99 26.50 -19.02
CA ILE A 491 2.84 27.60 -19.97
C ILE A 491 2.24 28.81 -19.28
N TYR A 492 2.93 29.93 -19.33
CA TYR A 492 2.47 31.17 -18.72
C TYR A 492 1.85 32.09 -19.77
N TRP A 493 0.62 32.52 -19.50
CA TRP A 493 -0.21 33.35 -20.36
C TRP A 493 -0.48 34.70 -19.70
N GLN A 494 -0.36 35.79 -20.46
CA GLN A 494 -0.74 37.12 -20.02
C GLN A 494 -1.95 37.62 -20.81
N ARG A 495 -2.95 38.14 -20.10
CA ARG A 495 -4.07 38.88 -20.70
C ARG A 495 -3.58 40.20 -21.30
N LYS A 496 -3.91 40.44 -22.56
CA LYS A 496 -3.74 41.73 -23.23
C LYS A 496 -4.93 42.64 -22.93
N LEU A 497 -4.73 43.94 -23.13
CA LEU A 497 -5.78 44.96 -22.98
C LEU A 497 -7.02 44.72 -23.86
N ASP A 498 -6.90 43.96 -24.96
CA ASP A 498 -8.02 43.58 -25.83
C ASP A 498 -8.80 42.34 -25.35
N GLY A 499 -8.41 41.76 -24.21
CA GLY A 499 -9.01 40.56 -23.62
C GLY A 499 -8.43 39.23 -24.15
N THR A 500 -7.59 39.25 -25.18
CA THR A 500 -6.91 38.03 -25.69
C THR A 500 -5.71 37.66 -24.82
N PHE A 501 -5.25 36.41 -24.89
CA PHE A 501 -4.07 35.95 -24.17
C PHE A 501 -2.84 35.84 -25.08
N ARG A 502 -1.66 36.10 -24.52
CA ARG A 502 -0.36 35.86 -25.17
C ARG A 502 0.48 34.96 -24.29
N GLN A 503 1.12 33.96 -24.87
CA GLN A 503 2.19 33.22 -24.20
C GLN A 503 3.33 34.18 -23.88
N ILE A 504 3.80 34.16 -22.64
CA ILE A 504 4.89 35.02 -22.16
C ILE A 504 6.11 34.23 -21.71
N GLN A 505 5.93 32.96 -21.30
CA GLN A 505 7.01 32.06 -20.88
C GLN A 505 6.55 30.60 -21.01
N SER A 506 7.50 29.70 -21.20
CA SER A 506 7.30 28.25 -21.14
C SER A 506 8.40 27.67 -20.26
N GLU A 507 8.01 26.85 -19.28
CA GLU A 507 8.92 26.18 -18.37
C GLU A 507 8.83 24.68 -18.63
N LYS A 508 9.83 24.15 -19.34
CA LYS A 508 9.83 22.78 -19.85
C LYS A 508 10.25 21.72 -18.84
N LYS A 509 10.81 22.16 -17.72
CA LYS A 509 11.40 21.30 -16.68
C LYS A 509 10.66 21.41 -15.36
N ALA A 510 9.39 21.80 -15.39
CA ALA A 510 8.63 22.17 -14.20
C ALA A 510 8.12 20.95 -13.42
N VAL A 511 7.79 19.86 -14.11
CA VAL A 511 7.00 18.75 -13.54
C VAL A 511 7.76 17.43 -13.61
N GLY A 512 7.33 16.44 -12.82
CA GLY A 512 7.85 15.09 -12.91
C GLY A 512 9.26 14.91 -12.34
N HIS A 513 9.50 15.34 -11.10
CA HIS A 513 10.82 15.32 -10.48
C HIS A 513 10.97 14.15 -9.52
N CYS A 514 12.20 13.63 -9.42
CA CYS A 514 12.62 12.66 -8.40
C CYS A 514 11.62 11.53 -8.19
N ILE A 515 11.10 10.93 -9.27
CA ILE A 515 10.09 9.87 -9.18
C ILE A 515 10.70 8.72 -8.38
N SER A 516 10.12 8.42 -7.23
CA SER A 516 10.76 7.66 -6.16
C SER A 516 9.95 6.44 -5.75
N THR A 517 10.65 5.35 -5.46
CA THR A 517 10.09 4.16 -4.83
C THR A 517 11.07 3.59 -3.80
N LYS A 518 10.63 2.64 -2.98
CA LYS A 518 11.52 1.94 -2.04
C LYS A 518 12.45 1.02 -2.84
N ALA A 519 13.74 1.03 -2.52
CA ALA A 519 14.70 0.13 -3.15
C ALA A 519 14.50 -1.33 -2.72
N VAL A 520 14.81 -2.25 -3.64
CA VAL A 520 14.74 -3.70 -3.40
C VAL A 520 15.68 -4.08 -2.25
N GLY A 521 15.15 -4.81 -1.26
CA GLY A 521 15.93 -5.32 -0.13
C GLY A 521 16.46 -4.27 0.85
N SER A 522 16.10 -2.99 0.70
CA SER A 522 16.55 -1.93 1.62
C SER A 522 15.47 -0.87 1.87
N ASP A 523 15.68 -0.06 2.91
CA ASP A 523 14.82 1.09 3.20
C ASP A 523 15.22 2.34 2.41
N GLU A 524 16.26 2.28 1.58
CA GLU A 524 16.74 3.44 0.82
C GLU A 524 15.79 3.82 -0.31
N ARG A 525 15.86 5.08 -0.74
CA ARG A 525 15.11 5.60 -1.89
C ARG A 525 15.78 5.15 -3.20
N ALA A 526 15.01 4.52 -4.09
CA ALA A 526 15.37 4.35 -5.48
C ALA A 526 14.74 5.46 -6.32
N ASP A 527 15.57 6.18 -7.09
CA ASP A 527 15.11 7.17 -8.07
C ASP A 527 14.88 6.49 -9.43
N ILE A 528 13.63 6.45 -9.85
CA ILE A 528 13.14 5.79 -11.06
C ILE A 528 12.65 6.78 -12.11
N THR A 529 13.03 8.07 -12.01
CA THR A 529 12.62 9.12 -12.97
C THR A 529 12.93 8.72 -14.43
N HIS A 530 14.09 8.09 -14.64
CA HIS A 530 14.55 7.64 -15.94
C HIS A 530 13.68 6.54 -16.59
N LEU A 531 12.81 5.88 -15.82
CA LEU A 531 11.83 4.92 -16.35
C LEU A 531 10.62 5.64 -16.97
N TYR A 532 10.25 6.79 -16.43
CA TYR A 532 9.06 7.55 -16.82
C TYR A 532 9.33 8.61 -17.87
N LYS A 533 10.55 9.15 -17.93
CA LYS A 533 10.94 10.15 -18.92
C LYS A 533 12.42 10.10 -19.28
N HIS A 534 12.72 10.65 -20.44
CA HIS A 534 14.10 10.87 -20.87
C HIS A 534 14.75 12.01 -20.08
N GLN A 535 16.07 12.14 -20.21
CA GLN A 535 16.80 13.17 -19.48
C GLN A 535 16.39 14.56 -19.97
N GLU A 536 16.04 15.44 -19.03
CA GLU A 536 15.60 16.80 -19.28
C GLU A 536 16.53 17.61 -20.21
N GLY A 537 16.01 18.04 -21.35
CA GLY A 537 16.76 18.77 -22.38
C GLY A 537 17.53 17.89 -23.37
N SER A 538 17.35 16.57 -23.35
CA SER A 538 17.82 15.69 -24.41
C SER A 538 16.90 15.76 -25.64
N GLU A 539 17.39 15.30 -26.79
CA GLU A 539 16.58 15.26 -28.02
C GLU A 539 15.40 14.28 -27.87
N GLU A 540 15.63 13.15 -27.20
CA GLU A 540 14.62 12.11 -26.96
C GLU A 540 13.49 12.60 -26.05
N GLU A 541 13.80 13.40 -25.02
CA GLU A 541 12.79 14.05 -24.18
C GLU A 541 11.88 14.93 -25.03
N ARG A 542 12.49 15.80 -25.85
CA ARG A 542 11.71 16.69 -26.71
C ARG A 542 10.84 15.91 -27.70
N ILE A 543 11.40 14.87 -28.34
CA ILE A 543 10.65 14.00 -29.26
C ILE A 543 9.47 13.34 -28.57
N ALA A 544 9.63 12.85 -27.34
CA ALA A 544 8.54 12.22 -26.58
C ALA A 544 7.41 13.22 -26.30
N VAL A 545 7.72 14.43 -25.84
CA VAL A 545 6.71 15.48 -25.61
C VAL A 545 6.04 15.90 -26.92
N GLU A 546 6.78 16.09 -28.02
CA GLU A 546 6.17 16.39 -29.33
C GLU A 546 5.26 15.28 -29.83
N THR A 547 5.66 14.03 -29.62
CA THR A 547 4.86 12.88 -30.00
C THR A 547 3.56 12.88 -29.21
N ALA A 548 3.62 13.10 -27.89
CA ALA A 548 2.45 13.16 -27.04
C ALA A 548 1.52 14.33 -27.43
N SER A 549 2.06 15.55 -27.60
CA SER A 549 1.28 16.75 -27.95
C SER A 549 0.53 16.62 -29.28
N ARG A 550 1.04 15.85 -30.25
CA ARG A 550 0.33 15.58 -31.52
C ARG A 550 -0.98 14.81 -31.33
N TYR A 551 -1.12 14.09 -30.22
CA TYR A 551 -2.32 13.35 -29.85
C TYR A 551 -3.12 14.04 -28.71
N GLY A 552 -2.63 15.18 -28.21
CA GLY A 552 -3.31 16.01 -27.20
C GLY A 552 -4.25 17.05 -27.82
N SER A 553 -4.91 17.84 -26.96
CA SER A 553 -5.90 18.84 -27.41
C SER A 553 -5.29 20.14 -27.99
N LYS A 554 -3.99 20.40 -27.78
CA LYS A 554 -3.29 21.61 -28.22
C LYS A 554 -1.95 21.29 -28.93
N PRO A 555 -1.94 20.91 -30.22
CA PRO A 555 -0.71 20.49 -30.93
C PRO A 555 0.27 21.62 -31.28
N ASP A 556 -0.17 22.89 -31.28
CA ASP A 556 0.61 24.07 -31.73
C ASP A 556 1.11 24.97 -30.58
N VAL A 557 1.24 24.45 -29.34
CA VAL A 557 1.58 25.26 -28.14
C VAL A 557 3.00 25.82 -28.16
N TYR A 558 3.91 25.22 -28.92
CA TYR A 558 5.33 25.57 -28.90
C TYR A 558 5.63 26.71 -29.89
N SER A 559 5.65 27.95 -29.40
CA SER A 559 6.08 29.12 -30.16
C SER A 559 7.35 29.79 -29.59
N SER A 560 7.96 30.66 -30.40
CA SER A 560 9.37 31.09 -30.43
C SER A 560 10.02 31.60 -29.13
N ALA A 561 11.35 31.39 -29.06
CA ALA A 561 12.24 31.80 -27.99
C ALA A 561 12.18 33.30 -27.63
N VAL A 562 12.10 33.58 -26.33
CA VAL A 562 12.24 34.91 -25.72
C VAL A 562 13.66 35.02 -25.15
N ALA A 563 14.23 36.22 -25.10
CA ALA A 563 15.55 36.45 -24.51
C ALA A 563 15.60 36.09 -23.01
N GLU A 564 16.59 35.30 -22.61
CA GLU A 564 16.85 34.86 -21.22
C GLU A 564 18.01 35.67 -20.59
N ASP A 565 17.77 36.94 -20.28
CA ASP A 565 18.81 37.84 -19.78
C ASP A 565 18.98 37.79 -18.26
N VAL A 566 17.91 37.52 -17.52
CA VAL A 566 17.88 37.45 -16.06
C VAL A 566 17.20 36.17 -15.61
N SER A 567 17.80 35.45 -14.66
CA SER A 567 17.22 34.24 -14.04
C SER A 567 16.91 34.47 -12.56
N VAL A 568 15.81 33.87 -12.07
CA VAL A 568 15.41 33.90 -10.65
C VAL A 568 15.30 32.48 -10.14
N GLU A 569 15.93 32.18 -9.01
CA GLU A 569 15.92 30.89 -8.34
C GLU A 569 15.66 31.08 -6.83
N VAL A 570 14.95 30.15 -6.19
CA VAL A 570 14.78 30.14 -4.73
C VAL A 570 15.57 28.98 -4.14
N LYS A 571 16.40 29.31 -3.14
CA LYS A 571 17.24 28.37 -2.39
C LYS A 571 16.80 28.27 -0.94
N MET A 572 17.04 27.09 -0.36
CA MET A 572 16.82 26.78 1.05
C MET A 572 18.17 26.44 1.68
N GLU A 573 18.43 26.94 2.88
CA GLU A 573 19.60 26.52 3.66
C GLU A 573 19.32 25.19 4.37
N GLY A 574 20.31 24.30 4.35
CA GLY A 574 20.27 23.01 5.05
C GLY A 574 19.02 22.18 4.73
N GLU A 575 18.28 21.81 5.76
CA GLU A 575 17.06 20.99 5.66
C GLU A 575 15.79 21.79 5.34
N GLY A 576 15.90 23.12 5.24
CA GLY A 576 14.81 24.06 5.06
C GLY A 576 14.00 24.36 6.34
N PRO A 577 12.89 25.11 6.21
CA PRO A 577 12.11 25.62 7.34
C PRO A 577 11.50 24.54 8.25
N ARG A 578 11.40 24.84 9.55
CA ARG A 578 10.83 23.94 10.58
C ARG A 578 9.52 24.46 11.13
N MET A 579 8.62 23.55 11.47
CA MET A 579 7.34 23.86 12.08
C MET A 579 7.54 24.52 13.45
N GLY A 580 6.86 25.65 13.69
CA GLY A 580 6.99 26.43 14.93
C GLY A 580 8.05 27.53 14.92
N ALA A 581 8.87 27.66 13.88
CA ALA A 581 9.94 28.67 13.76
C ALA A 581 9.75 29.57 12.52
N ASP A 582 10.42 30.72 12.46
CA ASP A 582 10.36 31.57 11.27
C ASP A 582 10.91 30.84 10.03
N ALA A 583 10.20 30.92 8.90
CA ALA A 583 10.66 30.31 7.65
C ALA A 583 11.60 31.27 6.91
N GLN A 584 12.78 30.79 6.57
CA GLN A 584 13.84 31.57 5.91
C GLN A 584 14.19 30.91 4.57
N LEU A 585 14.22 31.71 3.51
CA LEU A 585 14.58 31.32 2.14
C LEU A 585 15.50 32.39 1.54
N SER A 586 16.30 32.01 0.54
CA SER A 586 17.15 32.96 -0.18
C SER A 586 16.75 33.02 -1.65
N ILE A 587 16.41 34.21 -2.14
CA ILE A 587 16.03 34.46 -3.53
C ILE A 587 17.28 34.91 -4.28
N LEU A 588 17.70 34.12 -5.27
CA LEU A 588 18.86 34.38 -6.10
C LEU A 588 18.44 34.97 -7.44
N VAL A 589 18.95 36.15 -7.76
CA VAL A 589 18.70 36.82 -9.04
C VAL A 589 20.03 36.99 -9.77
N LYS A 590 20.13 36.44 -10.98
CA LYS A 590 21.36 36.51 -11.80
C LYS A 590 21.09 37.27 -13.08
N ASN A 591 21.96 38.21 -13.41
CA ASN A 591 22.01 38.82 -14.73
C ASN A 591 23.00 38.04 -15.60
N LEU A 592 22.51 37.40 -16.66
CA LEU A 592 23.32 36.65 -17.62
C LEU A 592 23.81 37.53 -18.78
N SER A 593 23.41 38.79 -18.81
CA SER A 593 23.79 39.74 -19.85
C SER A 593 25.00 40.59 -19.45
N SER A 594 25.68 41.13 -20.47
CA SER A 594 26.80 42.07 -20.31
C SER A 594 26.36 43.52 -20.05
N GLN A 595 25.07 43.75 -19.81
CA GLN A 595 24.47 45.07 -19.61
C GLN A 595 23.76 45.11 -18.24
N PRO A 596 23.68 46.25 -17.56
CA PRO A 596 22.92 46.34 -16.31
C PRO A 596 21.43 46.07 -16.56
N ARG A 597 20.76 45.53 -15.55
CA ARG A 597 19.33 45.17 -15.58
C ARG A 597 18.63 45.64 -14.32
N ARG A 598 17.39 46.09 -14.47
CA ARG A 598 16.53 46.47 -13.34
C ARG A 598 15.21 45.73 -13.41
N THR A 599 14.78 45.17 -12.28
CA THR A 599 13.49 44.50 -12.18
C THR A 599 12.81 44.78 -10.84
N THR A 600 11.49 44.75 -10.84
CA THR A 600 10.68 44.72 -9.61
C THR A 600 10.07 43.33 -9.52
N LEU A 601 10.46 42.59 -8.47
CA LEU A 601 9.92 41.27 -8.17
C LEU A 601 8.72 41.42 -7.22
N HIS A 602 7.57 40.93 -7.64
CA HIS A 602 6.38 40.73 -6.84
C HIS A 602 6.47 39.35 -6.19
N SER A 603 6.65 39.33 -4.88
CA SER A 603 6.63 38.11 -4.07
C SER A 603 5.24 37.91 -3.49
N GLN A 604 4.68 36.72 -3.66
CA GLN A 604 3.45 36.28 -3.02
C GLN A 604 3.66 34.89 -2.43
N VAL A 605 3.44 34.74 -1.12
CA VAL A 605 3.42 33.43 -0.47
C VAL A 605 2.01 33.05 -0.06
N ALA A 606 1.59 31.85 -0.41
CA ALA A 606 0.29 31.29 -0.09
C ALA A 606 0.42 29.93 0.62
N VAL A 607 -0.52 29.64 1.52
CA VAL A 607 -0.72 28.27 2.01
C VAL A 607 -1.34 27.47 0.89
N MET A 608 -0.85 26.24 0.68
CA MET A 608 -1.43 25.30 -0.26
C MET A 608 -1.68 23.95 0.40
N TYR A 609 -2.67 23.23 -0.10
CA TYR A 609 -2.75 21.80 0.12
C TYR A 609 -1.58 21.12 -0.62
N TYR A 610 -1.24 19.89 -0.25
CA TYR A 610 -0.17 19.17 -0.95
C TYR A 610 -0.49 18.96 -2.45
N THR A 611 -1.76 19.07 -2.81
CA THR A 611 -2.27 19.02 -4.18
C THR A 611 -1.95 20.26 -5.02
N GLY A 612 -1.25 21.25 -4.46
CA GLY A 612 -0.95 22.51 -5.15
C GLY A 612 -2.10 23.52 -5.12
N VAL A 613 -3.31 23.12 -4.73
CA VAL A 613 -4.46 24.03 -4.58
C VAL A 613 -4.16 25.07 -3.49
N LEU A 614 -4.24 26.34 -3.87
CA LEU A 614 -3.98 27.45 -2.95
C LEU A 614 -5.19 27.68 -2.03
N LYS A 615 -4.97 27.68 -0.71
CA LYS A 615 -6.00 28.03 0.27
C LYS A 615 -6.13 29.54 0.46
N GLY A 616 -5.00 30.25 0.52
CA GLY A 616 -5.00 31.67 0.82
C GLY A 616 -3.61 32.28 0.87
N THR A 617 -3.53 33.57 0.54
CA THR A 617 -2.28 34.33 0.57
C THR A 617 -1.95 34.80 1.98
N ILE A 618 -0.72 34.56 2.43
CA ILE A 618 -0.22 34.99 3.74
C ILE A 618 0.43 36.36 3.67
N LYS A 619 1.32 36.57 2.68
CA LYS A 619 2.12 37.79 2.54
C LYS A 619 2.34 38.13 1.06
N LYS A 620 2.26 39.42 0.73
CA LYS A 620 2.67 39.98 -0.56
C LYS A 620 3.72 41.07 -0.34
N GLU A 621 4.72 41.13 -1.20
CA GLU A 621 5.84 42.07 -1.08
C GLU A 621 6.34 42.47 -2.48
N GLN A 622 6.91 43.66 -2.61
CA GLN A 622 7.58 44.11 -3.82
C GLN A 622 9.05 44.38 -3.51
N MET A 623 9.93 43.84 -4.33
CA MET A 623 11.38 43.94 -4.15
C MET A 623 11.98 44.58 -5.39
N HIS A 624 12.61 45.75 -5.22
CA HIS A 624 13.34 46.41 -6.30
C HIS A 624 14.76 45.86 -6.39
N VAL A 625 15.14 45.36 -7.56
CA VAL A 625 16.43 44.70 -7.81
C VAL A 625 17.14 45.41 -8.95
N GLU A 626 18.33 45.91 -8.67
CA GLU A 626 19.27 46.41 -9.67
C GLU A 626 20.47 45.45 -9.72
N LEU A 627 20.86 45.07 -10.93
CA LEU A 627 21.93 44.11 -11.22
C LEU A 627 22.93 44.74 -12.19
N LEU A 628 24.21 44.70 -11.83
CA LEU A 628 25.34 44.97 -12.71
C LEU A 628 25.48 43.86 -13.76
N PRO A 629 26.23 44.10 -14.85
CA PRO A 629 26.57 43.06 -15.84
C PRO A 629 27.15 41.81 -15.18
N ASN A 630 26.61 40.64 -15.52
CA ASN A 630 27.03 39.34 -14.97
C ASN A 630 26.96 39.21 -13.43
N GLU A 631 26.22 40.08 -12.74
CA GLU A 631 26.08 40.04 -11.28
C GLU A 631 25.08 38.97 -10.84
N GLU A 632 25.40 38.36 -9.69
CA GLU A 632 24.51 37.49 -8.92
C GLU A 632 24.21 38.18 -7.58
N LYS A 633 22.93 38.33 -7.26
CA LYS A 633 22.46 38.98 -6.03
C LYS A 633 21.53 38.08 -5.25
N THR A 634 21.80 37.92 -3.95
CA THR A 634 20.98 37.15 -3.02
C THR A 634 20.13 38.09 -2.17
N ILE A 635 18.85 37.77 -2.05
CA ILE A 635 17.88 38.48 -1.20
C ILE A 635 17.39 37.52 -0.12
N GLU A 636 17.62 37.85 1.15
CA GLU A 636 17.08 37.09 2.27
C GLU A 636 15.59 37.34 2.44
N TRP A 637 14.82 36.25 2.46
CA TRP A 637 13.37 36.28 2.57
C TRP A 637 12.94 35.57 3.85
N VAL A 638 12.12 36.24 4.66
CA VAL A 638 11.64 35.72 5.95
C VAL A 638 10.12 35.79 6.04
N LEU A 639 9.52 34.68 6.48
CA LEU A 639 8.11 34.56 6.85
C LEU A 639 7.99 34.20 8.34
N PRO A 640 7.65 35.17 9.21
CA PRO A 640 7.55 34.94 10.65
C PRO A 640 6.44 33.96 11.05
N TYR A 641 6.68 33.13 12.08
CA TYR A 641 5.73 32.15 12.62
C TYR A 641 4.34 32.74 12.88
N GLN A 642 4.31 33.93 13.47
CA GLN A 642 3.08 34.61 13.84
C GLN A 642 2.15 34.88 12.65
N GLN A 643 2.70 35.04 11.44
CA GLN A 643 1.92 35.31 10.24
C GLN A 643 1.20 34.07 9.70
N TYR A 644 1.78 32.87 9.85
CA TYR A 644 1.25 31.65 9.23
C TYR A 644 0.60 30.65 10.21
N GLN A 645 0.88 30.73 11.52
CA GLN A 645 0.51 29.72 12.54
C GLN A 645 -0.95 29.24 12.56
N ASN A 646 -1.90 30.06 12.07
CA ASN A 646 -3.34 29.77 12.04
C ASN A 646 -3.88 29.54 10.63
N GLN A 647 -3.01 29.56 9.61
CA GLN A 647 -3.41 29.48 8.20
C GLN A 647 -3.11 28.12 7.58
N LEU A 648 -2.16 27.37 8.15
CA LEU A 648 -1.67 26.08 7.62
C LEU A 648 -2.78 25.05 7.42
N VAL A 649 -2.50 24.11 6.52
CA VAL A 649 -3.29 22.89 6.25
C VAL A 649 -2.36 21.68 6.28
N ASP A 650 -2.88 20.50 5.93
CA ASP A 650 -2.12 19.26 5.90
C ASP A 650 -0.80 19.38 5.13
N GLN A 651 0.23 18.70 5.61
CA GLN A 651 1.61 18.74 5.09
C GLN A 651 2.33 20.10 5.26
N ALA A 652 1.65 21.13 5.79
CA ALA A 652 2.21 22.47 6.04
C ALA A 652 3.00 23.01 4.83
N ALA A 653 2.44 22.84 3.63
CA ALA A 653 3.05 23.24 2.38
C ALA A 653 2.72 24.70 2.03
N LEU A 654 3.70 25.41 1.49
CA LEU A 654 3.60 26.80 1.06
C LEU A 654 4.18 27.00 -0.33
N MET A 655 3.51 27.84 -1.12
CA MET A 655 3.96 28.22 -2.47
C MET A 655 4.44 29.66 -2.45
N LEU A 656 5.72 29.89 -2.78
CA LEU A 656 6.27 31.21 -3.04
C LEU A 656 6.23 31.46 -4.56
N THR A 657 5.42 32.42 -4.99
CA THR A 657 5.37 32.90 -6.36
C THR A 657 6.17 34.20 -6.47
N LEU A 658 7.14 34.22 -7.36
CA LEU A 658 7.90 35.40 -7.76
C LEU A 658 7.51 35.75 -9.19
N SER A 659 7.04 36.96 -9.42
CA SER A 659 6.78 37.47 -10.77
C SER A 659 7.36 38.86 -10.96
N GLY A 660 7.77 39.22 -12.17
CA GLY A 660 8.36 40.52 -12.43
C GLY A 660 8.64 40.74 -13.90
N ARG A 661 9.15 41.94 -14.21
CA ARG A 661 9.59 42.28 -15.55
C ARG A 661 10.94 42.98 -15.50
N VAL A 662 11.82 42.60 -16.40
CA VAL A 662 13.08 43.30 -16.65
C VAL A 662 12.77 44.57 -17.42
N SER A 663 13.13 45.73 -16.86
CA SER A 663 12.70 47.03 -17.36
C SER A 663 13.21 47.31 -18.78
N GLU A 664 14.44 46.89 -19.06
CA GLU A 664 15.14 47.19 -20.31
C GLU A 664 14.69 46.28 -21.47
N THR A 665 14.50 44.98 -21.23
CA THR A 665 14.20 43.99 -22.29
C THR A 665 12.74 43.58 -22.34
N GLN A 666 11.95 44.00 -21.34
CA GLN A 666 10.59 43.52 -21.12
C GLN A 666 10.49 42.00 -20.90
N GLN A 667 11.61 41.31 -20.64
CA GLN A 667 11.62 39.90 -20.25
C GLN A 667 10.75 39.73 -19.00
N VAL A 668 9.83 38.78 -19.05
CA VAL A 668 9.03 38.39 -17.90
C VAL A 668 9.82 37.40 -17.05
N LEU A 669 9.82 37.63 -15.74
CA LEU A 669 10.34 36.70 -14.76
C LEU A 669 9.13 36.08 -14.07
N ALA A 670 9.02 34.77 -14.09
CA ALA A 670 8.06 34.03 -13.27
C ALA A 670 8.75 32.78 -12.72
N ASN A 671 8.63 32.58 -11.41
CA ASN A 671 9.08 31.38 -10.73
C ASN A 671 8.09 31.03 -9.61
N GLN A 672 7.74 29.76 -9.51
CA GLN A 672 6.96 29.23 -8.39
C GLN A 672 7.81 28.18 -7.68
N THR A 673 8.04 28.38 -6.39
CA THR A 673 8.78 27.44 -5.55
C THR A 673 7.91 26.97 -4.40
N SER A 674 7.69 25.65 -4.33
CA SER A 674 7.05 25.02 -3.18
C SER A 674 8.09 24.70 -2.09
N PHE A 675 7.68 24.84 -0.83
CA PHE A 675 8.45 24.40 0.33
C PHE A 675 7.51 23.95 1.43
N ARG A 676 8.03 23.17 2.40
CA ARG A 676 7.24 22.71 3.55
C ARG A 676 7.90 23.06 4.87
N LEU A 677 7.07 23.20 5.90
CA LEU A 677 7.53 23.27 7.28
C LEU A 677 7.75 21.84 7.81
N ARG A 678 9.00 21.46 8.06
CA ARG A 678 9.30 20.12 8.58
C ARG A 678 8.80 19.95 10.01
N THR A 679 8.12 18.85 10.25
CA THR A 679 7.70 18.37 11.56
C THR A 679 8.76 17.44 12.16
N PRO A 680 8.87 17.36 13.49
CA PRO A 680 9.76 16.40 14.14
C PRO A 680 9.20 14.97 14.01
N ASP A 681 10.10 13.99 13.94
CA ASP A 681 9.74 12.57 13.97
C ASP A 681 9.48 12.10 15.41
N LEU A 682 8.73 11.01 15.55
CA LEU A 682 8.64 10.27 16.81
C LEU A 682 9.92 9.46 17.02
N ASN A 683 10.51 9.55 18.21
CA ASN A 683 11.63 8.69 18.57
C ASN A 683 11.12 7.41 19.24
N ILE A 684 11.36 6.25 18.61
CA ILE A 684 10.95 4.94 19.12
C ILE A 684 12.21 4.17 19.50
N THR A 685 12.33 3.78 20.78
CA THR A 685 13.48 3.04 21.31
C THR A 685 13.02 1.71 21.90
N PRO A 686 13.32 0.57 21.25
CA PRO A 686 13.08 -0.76 21.82
C PRO A 686 13.84 -0.94 23.14
N LEU A 687 13.22 -1.57 24.13
CA LEU A 687 13.78 -1.81 25.46
C LEU A 687 14.10 -3.30 25.64
N GLY A 688 15.37 -3.63 25.46
CA GLY A 688 15.87 -5.01 25.58
C GLY A 688 15.66 -5.84 24.32
N ASP A 689 15.99 -7.13 24.42
CA ASP A 689 15.90 -8.08 23.31
C ASP A 689 14.47 -8.58 23.10
N ALA A 690 14.10 -8.77 21.83
CA ALA A 690 12.78 -9.27 21.44
C ALA A 690 12.80 -10.77 21.19
N PHE A 691 11.88 -11.52 21.79
CA PHE A 691 11.70 -12.96 21.53
C PHE A 691 10.23 -13.26 21.26
N VAL A 692 9.96 -14.21 20.37
CA VAL A 692 8.59 -14.70 20.13
C VAL A 692 7.99 -15.20 21.45
N GLY A 693 6.80 -14.71 21.79
CA GLY A 693 6.05 -15.13 22.98
C GLY A 693 6.57 -14.58 24.32
N LYS A 694 7.61 -13.71 24.34
CA LYS A 694 8.04 -13.00 25.56
C LYS A 694 7.66 -11.53 25.48
N GLU A 695 7.20 -10.97 26.60
CA GLU A 695 6.90 -9.55 26.68
C GLU A 695 8.18 -8.71 26.51
N MET A 696 8.09 -7.66 25.70
CA MET A 696 9.08 -6.61 25.56
C MET A 696 8.39 -5.25 25.63
N ALA A 697 9.17 -4.18 25.70
CA ALA A 697 8.66 -2.83 25.66
C ALA A 697 9.38 -1.96 24.64
N ALA A 698 8.73 -0.88 24.17
CA ALA A 698 9.35 0.17 23.39
C ALA A 698 8.94 1.55 23.94
N LYS A 699 9.91 2.45 24.06
CA LYS A 699 9.69 3.82 24.50
C LYS A 699 9.48 4.73 23.29
N ILE A 700 8.33 5.39 23.21
CA ILE A 700 7.98 6.37 22.17
C ILE A 700 8.05 7.76 22.80
N THR A 701 8.87 8.65 22.24
CA THR A 701 9.10 10.00 22.76
C THR A 701 8.79 11.05 21.69
N PHE A 702 8.13 12.14 22.09
CA PHE A 702 7.77 13.26 21.23
C PHE A 702 7.85 14.58 21.98
N THR A 703 8.46 15.59 21.39
CA THR A 703 8.50 16.95 21.93
C THR A 703 7.66 17.88 21.07
N ASN A 704 6.72 18.61 21.66
CA ASN A 704 5.89 19.57 20.94
C ASN A 704 6.77 20.70 20.36
N PRO A 705 6.89 20.83 19.03
CA PRO A 705 7.74 21.86 18.42
C PRO A 705 7.12 23.26 18.51
N LEU A 706 5.83 23.37 18.83
CA LEU A 706 5.12 24.63 18.81
C LEU A 706 5.22 25.37 20.15
N PRO A 707 5.25 26.73 20.13
CA PRO A 707 5.14 27.54 21.34
C PRO A 707 3.73 27.54 21.95
N ARG A 708 2.80 26.73 21.41
CA ARG A 708 1.40 26.63 21.85
C ARG A 708 1.05 25.19 22.19
N MET A 709 0.00 25.02 22.98
CA MET A 709 -0.54 23.73 23.37
C MET A 709 -1.13 22.96 22.17
N LEU A 710 -0.79 21.67 22.05
CA LEU A 710 -1.49 20.69 21.23
C LEU A 710 -2.69 20.16 22.01
N LYS A 711 -3.84 20.00 21.35
CA LYS A 711 -5.08 19.58 22.00
C LYS A 711 -5.51 18.22 21.50
N GLY A 712 -6.00 17.38 22.40
CA GLY A 712 -6.56 16.07 22.04
C GLY A 712 -5.58 15.20 21.26
N VAL A 713 -4.32 15.14 21.68
CA VAL A 713 -3.27 14.35 21.03
C VAL A 713 -3.59 12.86 21.15
N VAL A 714 -3.54 12.16 20.03
CA VAL A 714 -3.70 10.70 19.93
C VAL A 714 -2.49 10.11 19.23
N PHE A 715 -1.93 9.05 19.80
CA PHE A 715 -0.93 8.23 19.13
C PHE A 715 -1.59 6.99 18.55
N ARG A 716 -1.15 6.54 17.38
CA ARG A 716 -1.53 5.25 16.80
C ARG A 716 -0.27 4.41 16.69
N VAL A 717 -0.30 3.20 17.24
CA VAL A 717 0.87 2.31 17.32
C VAL A 717 0.52 0.97 16.71
N GLU A 718 1.36 0.49 15.81
CA GLU A 718 1.21 -0.81 15.15
C GLU A 718 2.57 -1.42 14.80
N GLY A 719 2.70 -2.73 14.88
CA GLY A 719 3.79 -3.47 14.25
C GLY A 719 3.34 -4.85 13.82
N LEU A 720 3.51 -5.20 12.55
CA LEU A 720 3.14 -6.53 12.04
C LEU A 720 3.93 -7.60 12.79
N GLY A 721 3.24 -8.60 13.35
CA GLY A 721 3.86 -9.62 14.20
C GLY A 721 4.38 -9.13 15.55
N LEU A 722 4.18 -7.85 15.92
CA LEU A 722 4.61 -7.25 17.19
C LEU A 722 3.42 -6.78 18.05
N GLN A 723 2.61 -5.88 17.49
CA GLN A 723 1.53 -5.21 18.21
C GLN A 723 0.38 -4.90 17.25
N LYS A 724 -0.85 -5.23 17.65
CA LYS A 724 -2.06 -4.89 16.88
C LYS A 724 -2.27 -3.37 16.91
N GLY A 725 -2.68 -2.81 15.77
CA GLY A 725 -3.00 -1.39 15.64
C GLY A 725 -4.02 -0.95 16.69
N HIS A 726 -3.68 0.08 17.46
CA HIS A 726 -4.56 0.69 18.44
C HIS A 726 -4.21 2.15 18.71
N GLU A 727 -5.14 2.85 19.37
CA GLU A 727 -5.02 4.26 19.73
C GLU A 727 -4.62 4.44 21.20
N VAL A 728 -3.75 5.41 21.45
CA VAL A 728 -3.37 5.87 22.79
C VAL A 728 -3.74 7.34 22.92
N ILE A 729 -4.77 7.62 23.73
CA ILE A 729 -5.24 8.98 23.99
C ILE A 729 -4.31 9.64 25.02
N VAL A 730 -3.59 10.67 24.60
CA VAL A 730 -2.67 11.43 25.45
C VAL A 730 -3.35 12.66 26.06
N GLY A 731 -4.24 13.32 25.30
CA GLY A 731 -4.88 14.57 25.72
C GLY A 731 -4.08 15.82 25.34
N ASP A 732 -4.08 16.84 26.19
CA ASP A 732 -3.44 18.11 25.88
C ASP A 732 -1.94 18.12 26.24
N VAL A 733 -1.11 18.63 25.33
CA VAL A 733 0.35 18.69 25.49
C VAL A 733 0.81 20.15 25.41
N GLY A 734 1.46 20.64 26.47
CA GLY A 734 1.95 22.02 26.57
C GLY A 734 2.96 22.38 25.47
N GLY A 735 3.14 23.69 25.23
CA GLY A 735 4.17 24.19 24.31
C GLY A 735 5.56 23.71 24.75
N HIS A 736 6.35 23.17 23.83
CA HIS A 736 7.69 22.61 24.11
C HIS A 736 7.75 21.45 25.12
N SER A 737 6.61 20.99 25.66
CA SER A 737 6.54 19.82 26.53
C SER A 737 6.88 18.53 25.77
N THR A 738 7.45 17.57 26.49
CA THR A 738 7.78 16.24 25.97
C THR A 738 6.85 15.17 26.52
N VAL A 739 6.29 14.36 25.64
CA VAL A 739 5.49 13.17 25.94
C VAL A 739 6.38 11.93 25.81
N THR A 740 6.25 11.02 26.76
CA THR A 740 6.90 9.71 26.74
C THR A 740 5.84 8.63 26.99
N LEU A 741 5.75 7.69 26.06
CA LEU A 741 4.92 6.49 26.12
C LEU A 741 5.84 5.29 26.25
N THR A 742 5.52 4.34 27.13
CA THR A 742 6.16 3.01 27.16
C THR A 742 5.12 1.98 26.78
N GLU A 743 5.29 1.40 25.60
CA GLU A 743 4.39 0.44 24.98
C GLU A 743 4.88 -0.97 25.29
N HIS A 744 4.04 -1.81 25.92
CA HIS A 744 4.36 -3.22 26.17
C HIS A 744 3.61 -4.14 25.20
N PHE A 745 4.30 -5.08 24.60
CA PHE A 745 3.73 -6.03 23.65
C PHE A 745 4.47 -7.37 23.64
N ILE A 746 3.84 -8.38 23.03
CA ILE A 746 4.37 -9.74 22.93
C ILE A 746 4.52 -10.07 21.43
N PRO A 747 5.75 -10.11 20.89
CA PRO A 747 6.00 -10.51 19.52
C PRO A 747 5.44 -11.90 19.21
N THR A 748 4.78 -12.05 18.06
CA THR A 748 4.15 -13.29 17.61
C THR A 748 4.88 -13.92 16.42
N GLN A 749 5.77 -13.19 15.76
CA GLN A 749 6.52 -13.69 14.61
C GLN A 749 8.02 -13.34 14.71
N PRO A 750 8.92 -14.27 14.32
CA PRO A 750 10.36 -14.04 14.35
C PRO A 750 10.86 -13.23 13.13
N GLY A 751 12.11 -12.78 13.23
CA GLY A 751 12.82 -12.07 12.17
C GLY A 751 12.74 -10.54 12.28
N PRO A 752 13.20 -9.82 11.25
CA PRO A 752 13.12 -8.36 11.20
C PRO A 752 11.66 -7.90 11.19
N ARG A 753 11.31 -6.99 12.10
CA ARG A 753 9.99 -6.36 12.20
C ARG A 753 10.15 -4.87 12.44
N LYS A 754 9.09 -4.10 12.16
CA LYS A 754 9.05 -2.66 12.42
C LYS A 754 7.89 -2.31 13.33
N LEU A 755 8.16 -1.51 14.34
CA LEU A 755 7.14 -0.84 15.15
C LEU A 755 6.97 0.58 14.61
N VAL A 756 5.77 0.90 14.13
CA VAL A 756 5.44 2.20 13.54
C VAL A 756 4.47 2.92 14.47
N ALA A 757 4.70 4.22 14.66
CA ALA A 757 3.76 5.08 15.35
C ALA A 757 3.48 6.36 14.57
N SER A 758 2.28 6.89 14.69
CA SER A 758 1.89 8.22 14.22
C SER A 758 1.24 9.01 15.35
N LEU A 759 1.35 10.34 15.27
CA LEU A 759 0.70 11.29 16.17
C LEU A 759 -0.30 12.11 15.36
N ASP A 760 -1.50 12.23 15.90
CA ASP A 760 -2.61 12.96 15.31
C ASP A 760 -3.13 14.02 16.27
N CYS A 761 -3.14 15.27 15.82
CA CYS A 761 -3.90 16.36 16.43
C CYS A 761 -4.12 17.50 15.43
N LYS A 762 -5.09 18.37 15.71
CA LYS A 762 -5.47 19.47 14.79
C LYS A 762 -4.35 20.50 14.58
N GLN A 763 -3.53 20.74 15.60
CA GLN A 763 -2.49 21.77 15.56
C GLN A 763 -1.22 21.34 14.85
N LEU A 764 -0.99 20.03 14.73
CA LEU A 764 0.22 19.44 14.20
C LEU A 764 -0.10 18.10 13.53
N THR A 765 0.14 18.02 12.23
CA THR A 765 -0.07 16.81 11.42
C THR A 765 1.27 16.26 10.95
N GLN A 766 1.29 15.08 10.32
CA GLN A 766 2.50 14.50 9.70
C GLN A 766 3.65 14.24 10.68
N VAL A 767 3.32 13.71 11.86
CA VAL A 767 4.31 13.25 12.85
C VAL A 767 4.24 11.74 12.91
N HIS A 768 5.34 11.08 12.57
CA HIS A 768 5.45 9.63 12.59
C HIS A 768 6.85 9.19 13.01
N GLY A 769 7.00 7.92 13.36
CA GLY A 769 8.29 7.32 13.64
C GLY A 769 8.25 5.81 13.49
N VAL A 770 9.43 5.22 13.41
CA VAL A 770 9.62 3.79 13.22
C VAL A 770 10.83 3.31 14.02
N ALA A 771 10.75 2.09 14.53
CA ALA A 771 11.91 1.36 15.05
C ALA A 771 12.00 -0.02 14.42
N ASP A 772 13.22 -0.40 14.04
CA ASP A 772 13.58 -1.75 13.66
C ASP A 772 13.76 -2.63 14.89
N ILE A 773 13.11 -3.80 14.88
CA ILE A 773 13.15 -4.78 15.96
C ILE A 773 13.42 -6.15 15.35
N VAL A 774 14.53 -6.78 15.73
CA VAL A 774 14.82 -8.17 15.35
C VAL A 774 14.26 -9.09 16.42
N VAL A 775 13.27 -9.89 16.06
CA VAL A 775 12.63 -10.85 16.98
C VAL A 775 13.29 -12.21 16.85
N LEU A 776 13.81 -12.74 17.94
CA LEU A 776 14.47 -14.05 17.99
C LEU A 776 13.47 -15.19 18.27
N GLU A 777 13.77 -16.37 17.73
CA GLU A 777 13.14 -17.62 18.19
C GLU A 777 13.63 -17.97 19.61
N GLN A 778 12.82 -18.72 20.36
CA GLN A 778 13.15 -19.10 21.75
C GLN A 778 14.15 -20.24 21.84
#